data_AF-A0A3B0V886-F1
#
_entry.id   AF-A0A3B0V886-F1
#
_cell.length_a   1.000
_cell.length_b   1.000
_cell.length_c   1.000
_cell.angle_alpha   90.00
_cell.angle_beta   90.00
_cell.angle_gamma   90.00
#
_symmetry.space_group_name_H-M   'P 1'
#
loop_
_entity.id
_entity.type
_entity.pdbx_description
1 polymer ?
#
loop_
_entity_poly.entity_id
_entity_poly.type
_entity_poly.pdbx_seq_one_letter_code
_entity_poly.pdbx_strand_id
1 'polypeptide(L)'
;MQKFILTILIFFWANTHAELWKSLDVISNNDNKLIQHPDSFEINATNYHLVKFDIDSFQYQIGVNSDNNVQNINLPLPSGGFETFEIFAVTIMDEKLATKFPDIHTFRGYSINDSTRTLVLDVTKKGLHAVIRTGTQVIWINPINRINSEKHISYYQSDYHKNTDNWQCLAADLQLNSNIAIHSPRVKGALPINELNLKTYRLAVAATAEYTIYHSSPDPANVADAMAAIVTAMNRVNGIYETELGIRMILVANNDQVIFTDPATDGYTNSDGFNMLDENQMIVDNTIGSANYDIGHVFSTGGGGIAGFGVVCNDFRKAEGATGLPNPINDFFYVDYVTHEIAHQLRALHTFNTNVNFCDSSRTGSAAVEPGGGSTLLGYAGICAPDNLQNFSDAYFNSHSLQEITSFTTSGIGANCSNNINTGNQAPIVSAGSDYSIPKLTPFTLCAQATDADSVNFTYNWEQNDLGPAGASTSPSGNAPIFRSFTATTGNCRTFPKLANILNNIQVIGELLPSYARGLNFRATVRDNELTGGAFATDDVQLTVTNDGPFAITSHNSGSFAMGTATSLNWEVANTNQAPINCALVDIYIATDGGQTFVLESGSPYPNNGTASITLPMTLTSGGRIKIMCNDNVFFDVNNANINFVPDLIFTNGFE
;
A
#
# COMPACT_ATOMS: atom_id res chain seq x y z
N MET A 1 15.95 13.39 79.91
CA MET A 1 15.56 12.33 78.96
C MET A 1 14.36 12.81 78.17
N GLN A 2 14.59 13.30 76.95
CA GLN A 2 13.54 13.59 75.97
C GLN A 2 14.09 13.11 74.62
N LYS A 3 13.48 12.04 74.10
CA LYS A 3 13.80 11.46 72.79
C LYS A 3 13.11 12.30 71.73
N PHE A 4 13.86 12.93 70.85
CA PHE A 4 13.35 13.49 69.60
C PHE A 4 13.28 12.37 68.56
N ILE A 5 12.06 12.08 68.09
CA ILE A 5 11.80 11.19 66.96
C ILE A 5 11.93 12.05 65.70
N LEU A 6 12.90 11.71 64.85
CA LEU A 6 13.11 12.30 63.54
C LEU A 6 12.25 11.55 62.52
N THR A 7 11.14 12.15 62.09
CA THR A 7 10.29 11.61 61.03
C THR A 7 10.89 11.97 59.68
N ILE A 8 11.50 10.99 59.01
CA ILE A 8 11.98 11.12 57.62
C ILE A 8 10.76 11.00 56.69
N LEU A 9 10.37 12.11 56.04
CA LEU A 9 9.43 12.08 54.92
C LEU A 9 10.17 11.54 53.68
N ILE A 10 9.85 10.32 53.28
CA ILE A 10 10.24 9.75 52.00
C ILE A 10 9.18 10.17 50.97
N PHE A 11 9.54 11.09 50.07
CA PHE A 11 8.72 11.37 48.88
C PHE A 11 8.91 10.19 47.90
N PHE A 12 7.89 9.35 47.79
CA PHE A 12 7.76 8.42 46.68
C PHE A 12 7.33 9.23 45.44
N TRP A 13 8.23 9.41 44.49
CA TRP A 13 7.87 9.77 43.12
C TRP A 13 7.30 8.51 42.46
N ALA A 14 5.98 8.35 42.49
CA ALA A 14 5.31 7.38 41.65
C ALA A 14 5.20 8.00 40.24
N ASN A 15 6.00 7.50 39.29
CA ASN A 15 5.73 7.70 37.87
C ASN A 15 4.50 6.86 37.51
N THR A 16 3.31 7.37 37.81
CA THR A 16 2.07 6.82 37.25
C THR A 16 1.97 7.36 35.83
N HIS A 17 2.35 6.56 34.83
CA HIS A 17 1.87 6.82 33.47
C HIS A 17 0.34 6.81 33.54
N ALA A 18 -0.31 7.96 33.35
CA ALA A 18 -1.75 8.00 33.23
C ALA A 18 -2.15 7.08 32.06
N GLU A 19 -3.06 6.14 32.30
CA GLU A 19 -3.59 5.30 31.23
C GLU A 19 -4.36 6.19 30.25
N LEU A 20 -3.76 6.47 29.08
CA LEU A 20 -4.36 7.27 28.01
C LEU A 20 -5.62 6.63 27.42
N TRP A 21 -5.77 5.31 27.62
CA TRP A 21 -6.83 4.52 27.04
C TRP A 21 -7.59 3.75 28.12
N LYS A 22 -8.92 3.79 28.03
CA LYS A 22 -9.80 2.92 28.78
C LYS A 22 -10.59 2.04 27.82
N SER A 23 -10.43 0.71 27.92
CA SER A 23 -11.19 -0.22 27.08
C SER A 23 -12.69 -0.12 27.40
N LEU A 24 -13.51 -0.11 26.35
CA LEU A 24 -14.97 -0.07 26.47
C LEU A 24 -15.57 -1.45 26.18
N ASP A 25 -15.21 -2.11 25.06
CA ASP A 25 -15.56 -3.50 24.70
C ASP A 25 -14.79 -3.97 23.43
N VAL A 26 -14.60 -5.28 23.23
CA VAL A 26 -14.17 -5.89 21.96
C VAL A 26 -15.39 -6.54 21.29
N ILE A 27 -15.69 -6.18 20.04
CA ILE A 27 -16.92 -6.61 19.35
C ILE A 27 -16.56 -7.36 18.06
N SER A 28 -17.06 -8.59 17.94
CA SER A 28 -17.05 -9.38 16.71
C SER A 28 -18.49 -9.59 16.21
N ASN A 29 -18.87 -9.01 15.07
CA ASN A 29 -20.18 -9.25 14.46
C ASN A 29 -20.19 -10.61 13.73
N ASN A 30 -20.20 -11.72 14.48
CA ASN A 30 -20.38 -13.07 13.90
C ASN A 30 -21.86 -13.44 13.71
N ASP A 31 -22.77 -12.68 14.31
CA ASP A 31 -24.21 -12.76 14.06
C ASP A 31 -24.65 -11.35 13.66
N ASN A 32 -25.50 -11.20 12.64
CA ASN A 32 -26.13 -9.94 12.20
C ASN A 32 -27.01 -9.25 13.28
N LYS A 33 -26.68 -9.37 14.57
CA LYS A 33 -27.22 -8.55 15.65
C LYS A 33 -26.39 -7.27 15.71
N LEU A 34 -26.88 -6.24 15.04
CA LEU A 34 -26.53 -4.85 15.34
C LEU A 34 -26.63 -4.65 16.87
N ILE A 35 -25.50 -4.65 17.56
CA ILE A 35 -25.44 -4.08 18.91
C ILE A 35 -25.72 -2.60 18.70
N GLN A 36 -26.96 -2.18 18.94
CA GLN A 36 -27.32 -0.77 18.92
C GLN A 36 -26.57 -0.08 20.06
N HIS A 37 -25.40 0.46 19.76
CA HIS A 37 -24.81 1.49 20.58
C HIS A 37 -25.68 2.77 20.46
N PRO A 38 -25.86 3.52 21.55
CA PRO A 38 -26.63 4.77 21.53
C PRO A 38 -25.96 5.87 20.70
N ASP A 39 -24.69 5.71 20.34
CA ASP A 39 -23.94 6.65 19.49
C ASP A 39 -24.07 6.26 18.00
N SER A 40 -24.19 7.26 17.11
CA SER A 40 -24.13 7.04 15.66
C SER A 40 -22.68 6.85 15.20
N PHE A 41 -22.39 5.71 14.57
CA PHE A 41 -21.08 5.42 13.98
C PHE A 41 -21.04 5.92 12.55
N GLU A 42 -19.97 6.63 12.19
CA GLU A 42 -19.67 6.97 10.78
C GLU A 42 -18.74 5.93 10.13
N ILE A 43 -18.20 5.01 10.93
CA ILE A 43 -17.31 3.93 10.49
C ILE A 43 -18.08 2.61 10.50
N ASN A 44 -18.05 1.91 9.36
CA ASN A 44 -18.69 0.60 9.18
C ASN A 44 -17.62 -0.49 9.11
N ALA A 45 -17.34 -1.14 10.24
CA ALA A 45 -16.36 -2.24 10.35
C ALA A 45 -16.98 -3.47 11.01
N THR A 46 -16.60 -4.68 10.57
CA THR A 46 -17.14 -5.96 11.08
C THR A 46 -16.52 -6.42 12.38
N ASN A 47 -15.20 -6.23 12.53
CA ASN A 47 -14.44 -6.61 13.72
C ASN A 47 -13.64 -5.40 14.20
N TYR A 48 -13.79 -5.06 15.48
CA TYR A 48 -13.13 -3.89 16.03
C TYR A 48 -13.04 -3.90 17.56
N HIS A 49 -12.14 -3.06 18.07
CA HIS A 49 -11.96 -2.77 19.48
C HIS A 49 -12.36 -1.32 19.79
N LEU A 50 -13.28 -1.12 20.74
CA LEU A 50 -13.70 0.20 21.20
C LEU A 50 -12.95 0.62 22.45
N VAL A 51 -12.43 1.84 22.43
CA VAL A 51 -11.68 2.44 23.53
C VAL A 51 -12.09 3.89 23.74
N LYS A 52 -11.90 4.39 24.96
CA LYS A 52 -11.97 5.81 25.29
C LYS A 52 -10.54 6.36 25.42
N PHE A 53 -10.27 7.46 24.72
CA PHE A 53 -9.03 8.22 24.75
C PHE A 53 -9.16 9.41 25.70
N ASP A 54 -8.12 9.63 26.51
CA ASP A 54 -7.97 10.84 27.32
C ASP A 54 -7.05 11.84 26.59
N ILE A 55 -7.69 12.69 25.78
CA ILE A 55 -6.98 13.70 24.96
C ILE A 55 -6.26 14.74 25.82
N ASP A 56 -6.84 15.15 26.95
CA ASP A 56 -6.27 16.17 27.84
C ASP A 56 -4.98 15.65 28.48
N SER A 57 -5.00 14.39 28.94
CA SER A 57 -3.80 13.73 29.46
C SER A 57 -2.71 13.60 28.41
N PHE A 58 -3.07 13.27 27.15
CA PHE A 58 -2.08 13.20 26.07
C PHE A 58 -1.50 14.58 25.72
N GLN A 59 -2.35 15.59 25.55
CA GLN A 59 -1.92 16.97 25.28
C GLN A 59 -1.01 17.52 26.38
N TYR A 60 -1.29 17.18 27.65
CA TYR A 60 -0.39 17.48 28.75
C TYR A 60 0.96 16.76 28.63
N GLN A 61 0.97 15.45 28.32
CA GLN A 61 2.20 14.66 28.16
C GLN A 61 3.10 15.22 27.05
N ILE A 62 2.54 15.59 25.90
CA ILE A 62 3.32 16.15 24.79
C ILE A 62 3.80 17.58 25.09
N GLY A 63 3.00 18.40 25.78
CA GLY A 63 3.39 19.78 26.15
C GLY A 63 4.53 19.84 27.17
N VAL A 64 4.53 18.93 28.15
CA VAL A 64 5.59 18.81 29.16
C VAL A 64 6.90 18.25 28.59
N ASN A 65 6.82 17.37 27.58
CA ASN A 65 7.97 16.75 26.94
C ASN A 65 8.42 17.48 25.65
N SER A 66 8.08 18.75 25.49
CA SER A 66 8.42 19.54 24.29
C SER A 66 9.92 19.66 24.00
N ASP A 67 10.79 19.37 24.99
CA ASP A 67 12.24 19.30 24.82
C ASP A 67 12.75 17.93 24.29
N ASN A 68 11.94 16.87 24.34
CA ASN A 68 12.28 15.54 23.84
C ASN A 68 11.52 15.24 22.55
N ASN A 69 12.26 15.15 21.43
CA ASN A 69 11.71 14.81 20.11
C ASN A 69 11.12 13.39 20.02
N VAL A 70 11.26 12.56 21.06
CA VAL A 70 10.90 11.15 21.06
C VAL A 70 10.09 10.80 22.31
N GLN A 71 8.93 10.17 22.12
CA GLN A 71 7.99 9.80 23.18
C GLN A 71 7.40 8.41 22.93
N ASN A 72 6.90 7.73 23.96
CA ASN A 72 6.23 6.44 23.80
C ASN A 72 4.71 6.59 23.95
N ILE A 73 3.95 5.95 23.06
CA ILE A 73 2.49 5.89 23.12
C ILE A 73 2.01 4.45 22.97
N ASN A 74 1.04 4.05 23.79
CA ASN A 74 0.34 2.79 23.61
C ASN A 74 -0.82 3.01 22.64
N LEU A 75 -1.00 2.14 21.65
CA LEU A 75 -2.12 2.19 20.71
C LEU A 75 -2.94 0.90 20.78
N PRO A 76 -4.29 0.99 20.75
CA PRO A 76 -5.16 -0.18 20.77
C PRO A 76 -4.96 -1.03 19.50
N LEU A 77 -5.04 -2.35 19.65
CA LEU A 77 -5.09 -3.28 18.53
C LEU A 77 -6.52 -3.78 18.28
N PRO A 78 -6.90 -4.13 17.04
CA PRO A 78 -8.24 -4.64 16.71
C PRO A 78 -8.62 -5.91 17.47
N SER A 79 -7.63 -6.77 17.76
CA SER A 79 -7.81 -8.01 18.52
C SER A 79 -8.02 -7.80 20.03
N GLY A 80 -7.99 -6.54 20.50
CA GLY A 80 -7.86 -6.20 21.91
C GLY A 80 -6.39 -6.01 22.33
N GLY A 81 -6.20 -5.44 23.52
CA GLY A 81 -4.88 -5.09 24.03
C GLY A 81 -4.29 -3.83 23.39
N PHE A 82 -3.01 -3.59 23.66
CA PHE A 82 -2.27 -2.40 23.24
C PHE A 82 -0.85 -2.77 22.82
N GLU A 83 -0.29 -1.93 21.95
CA GLU A 83 1.11 -1.99 21.54
C GLU A 83 1.78 -0.64 21.69
N THR A 84 3.03 -0.65 22.12
CA THR A 84 3.80 0.57 22.37
C THR A 84 4.57 0.97 21.11
N PHE A 85 4.43 2.23 20.73
CA PHE A 85 5.15 2.87 19.64
C PHE A 85 6.04 3.97 20.19
N GLU A 86 7.26 4.04 19.66
CA GLU A 86 8.11 5.22 19.80
C GLU A 86 7.71 6.21 18.70
N ILE A 87 7.34 7.42 19.09
CA ILE A 87 6.85 8.49 18.21
C ILE A 87 7.74 9.71 18.25
N PHE A 88 7.83 10.39 17.12
CA PHE A 88 8.55 11.66 16.97
C PHE A 88 7.73 12.65 16.15
N ALA A 89 7.83 13.92 16.52
CA ALA A 89 7.04 14.99 15.90
C ALA A 89 7.51 15.25 14.46
N VAL A 90 6.56 15.53 13.57
CA VAL A 90 6.83 15.95 12.19
C VAL A 90 6.12 17.27 11.87
N THR A 91 6.78 18.12 11.09
CA THR A 91 6.24 19.42 10.68
C THR A 91 5.36 19.28 9.45
N ILE A 92 4.05 19.55 9.59
CA ILE A 92 3.10 19.60 8.47
C ILE A 92 2.56 21.02 8.24
N MET A 93 2.71 21.91 9.22
CA MET A 93 2.37 23.32 9.11
C MET A 93 3.63 24.16 9.25
N ASP A 94 3.70 25.25 8.50
CA ASP A 94 4.64 26.34 8.79
C ASP A 94 4.48 26.80 10.24
N GLU A 95 5.57 27.20 10.88
CA GLU A 95 5.62 27.59 12.30
C GLU A 95 4.58 28.67 12.66
N LYS A 96 4.33 29.63 11.76
CA LYS A 96 3.34 30.70 12.00
C LYS A 96 1.92 30.16 11.97
N LEU A 97 1.63 29.18 11.12
CA LEU A 97 0.33 28.53 11.06
C LEU A 97 0.14 27.63 12.29
N ALA A 98 1.16 26.84 12.65
CA ALA A 98 1.14 26.00 13.85
C ALA A 98 0.89 26.80 15.13
N THR A 99 1.44 28.01 15.24
CA THR A 99 1.20 28.92 16.38
C THR A 99 -0.28 29.34 16.50
N LYS A 100 -1.03 29.41 15.39
CA LYS A 100 -2.48 29.71 15.41
C LYS A 100 -3.32 28.51 15.82
N PHE A 101 -2.81 27.29 15.64
CA PHE A 101 -3.50 26.03 15.94
C PHE A 101 -2.64 25.13 16.84
N PRO A 102 -2.34 25.55 18.08
CA PRO A 102 -1.39 24.87 18.95
C PRO A 102 -1.84 23.48 19.41
N ASP A 103 -3.13 23.16 19.29
CA ASP A 103 -3.71 21.88 19.73
C ASP A 103 -3.58 20.75 18.67
N ILE A 104 -2.95 21.04 17.52
CA ILE A 104 -2.74 20.10 16.41
C ILE A 104 -1.29 19.59 16.45
N HIS A 105 -1.14 18.27 16.58
CA HIS A 105 0.17 17.63 16.63
C HIS A 105 0.22 16.42 15.69
N THR A 106 1.33 16.28 14.96
CA THR A 106 1.54 15.25 13.94
C THR A 106 2.83 14.50 14.22
N PHE A 107 2.78 13.17 14.07
CA PHE A 107 3.85 12.27 14.44
C PHE A 107 4.07 11.16 13.40
N ARG A 108 5.28 10.62 13.42
CA ARG A 108 5.65 9.33 12.83
C ARG A 108 6.16 8.43 13.95
N GLY A 109 6.21 7.13 13.72
CA GLY A 109 6.78 6.21 14.71
C GLY A 109 6.93 4.78 14.22
N TYR A 110 7.52 3.96 15.08
CA TYR A 110 7.67 2.52 14.90
C TYR A 110 7.33 1.78 16.20
N SER A 111 6.91 0.52 16.08
CA SER A 111 6.72 -0.32 17.25
C SER A 111 8.05 -0.58 17.92
N ILE A 112 8.09 -0.48 19.25
CA ILE A 112 9.30 -0.75 20.03
C ILE A 112 9.71 -2.23 19.99
N ASN A 113 8.75 -3.10 19.63
CA ASN A 113 8.95 -4.55 19.58
C ASN A 113 9.19 -5.06 18.15
N ASP A 114 8.83 -4.26 17.14
CA ASP A 114 8.92 -4.62 15.73
C ASP A 114 9.07 -3.36 14.87
N SER A 115 10.30 -3.01 14.51
CA SER A 115 10.59 -1.82 13.71
C SER A 115 10.02 -1.87 12.29
N THR A 116 9.54 -3.03 11.83
CA THR A 116 8.84 -3.15 10.54
C THR A 116 7.41 -2.62 10.59
N ARG A 117 6.89 -2.38 11.80
CA ARG A 117 5.55 -1.82 12.02
C ARG A 117 5.63 -0.32 12.21
N THR A 118 5.16 0.41 11.21
CA THR A 118 5.27 1.87 11.15
C THR A 118 3.95 2.55 11.49
N LEU A 119 4.04 3.79 11.97
CA LEU A 119 2.93 4.58 12.48
C LEU A 119 2.91 5.98 11.85
N VAL A 120 1.73 6.38 11.38
CA VAL A 120 1.37 7.78 11.10
C VAL A 120 0.27 8.16 12.08
N LEU A 121 0.49 9.21 12.86
CA LEU A 121 -0.41 9.61 13.93
C LEU A 121 -0.61 11.13 13.96
N ASP A 122 -1.83 11.58 14.24
CA ASP A 122 -2.11 12.95 14.65
C ASP A 122 -3.07 12.99 15.83
N VAL A 123 -3.01 14.10 16.55
CA VAL A 123 -3.99 14.48 17.55
C VAL A 123 -4.43 15.90 17.27
N THR A 124 -5.75 16.10 17.23
CA THR A 124 -6.40 17.40 17.09
C THR A 124 -7.53 17.49 18.11
N LYS A 125 -8.22 18.64 18.21
CA LYS A 125 -9.46 18.74 19.00
C LYS A 125 -10.57 17.73 18.61
N LYS A 126 -10.46 17.11 17.42
CA LYS A 126 -11.38 16.07 16.94
C LYS A 126 -10.99 14.65 17.38
N GLY A 127 -9.90 14.49 18.14
CA GLY A 127 -9.44 13.20 18.64
C GLY A 127 -8.10 12.78 18.01
N LEU A 128 -7.75 11.51 18.23
CA LEU A 128 -6.54 10.87 17.71
C LEU A 128 -6.86 10.08 16.45
N HIS A 129 -6.09 10.31 15.39
CA HIS A 129 -6.13 9.49 14.19
C HIS A 129 -4.79 8.80 14.05
N ALA A 130 -4.81 7.48 13.84
CA ALA A 130 -3.59 6.73 13.66
C ALA A 130 -3.78 5.60 12.67
N VAL A 131 -2.71 5.33 11.91
CA VAL A 131 -2.63 4.16 11.07
C VAL A 131 -1.31 3.46 11.29
N ILE A 132 -1.43 2.17 11.58
CA ILE A 132 -0.30 1.27 11.77
C ILE A 132 -0.22 0.39 10.53
N ARG A 133 0.94 0.39 9.85
CA ARG A 133 1.22 -0.52 8.74
C ARG A 133 2.08 -1.67 9.23
N THR A 134 1.72 -2.90 8.86
CA THR A 134 2.36 -4.12 9.37
C THR A 134 2.54 -5.11 8.23
N GLY A 135 3.58 -4.94 7.41
CA GLY A 135 3.77 -5.73 6.19
C GLY A 135 2.51 -5.74 5.31
N THR A 136 1.73 -6.81 5.39
CA THR A 136 0.50 -7.03 4.59
C THR A 136 -0.80 -6.53 5.22
N GLN A 137 -0.79 -6.11 6.49
CA GLN A 137 -2.00 -5.62 7.18
C GLN A 137 -1.88 -4.12 7.51
N VAL A 138 -3.05 -3.47 7.56
CA VAL A 138 -3.18 -2.06 7.93
C VAL A 138 -4.24 -1.98 9.03
N ILE A 139 -3.89 -1.30 10.13
CA ILE A 139 -4.78 -1.04 11.26
C ILE A 139 -5.12 0.45 11.27
N TRP A 140 -6.39 0.76 11.40
CA TRP A 140 -6.90 2.12 11.53
C TRP A 140 -7.46 2.34 12.92
N ILE A 141 -7.10 3.48 13.51
CA ILE A 141 -7.58 3.95 14.80
C ILE A 141 -8.14 5.35 14.56
N ASN A 142 -9.45 5.50 14.69
CA ASN A 142 -10.13 6.75 14.43
C ASN A 142 -11.21 7.00 15.50
N PRO A 143 -11.63 8.25 15.71
CA PRO A 143 -12.83 8.53 16.47
C PRO A 143 -14.05 7.87 15.81
N ILE A 144 -15.04 7.46 16.60
CA ILE A 144 -16.22 6.72 16.08
C ILE A 144 -17.10 7.55 15.13
N ASN A 145 -17.01 8.89 15.22
CA ASN A 145 -17.63 9.87 14.32
C ASN A 145 -16.92 11.22 14.48
N ARG A 146 -17.20 12.16 13.57
CA ARG A 146 -16.59 13.50 13.53
C ARG A 146 -16.92 14.44 14.71
N ILE A 147 -17.92 14.09 15.53
CA ILE A 147 -18.40 14.93 16.64
C ILE A 147 -17.77 14.48 17.97
N ASN A 148 -17.36 13.22 18.07
CA ASN A 148 -16.84 12.62 19.29
C ASN A 148 -15.31 12.52 19.22
N SER A 149 -14.60 13.21 20.11
CA SER A 149 -13.13 13.15 20.21
C SER A 149 -12.60 12.17 21.26
N GLU A 150 -13.48 11.51 22.02
CA GLU A 150 -13.10 10.61 23.12
C GLU A 150 -13.17 9.13 22.74
N LYS A 151 -14.26 8.69 22.09
CA LYS A 151 -14.50 7.29 21.75
C LYS A 151 -13.85 6.97 20.40
N HIS A 152 -12.99 5.96 20.40
CA HIS A 152 -12.26 5.52 19.22
C HIS A 152 -12.54 4.06 18.91
N ILE A 153 -12.38 3.72 17.63
CA ILE A 153 -12.50 2.40 17.07
C ILE A 153 -11.18 2.00 16.42
N SER A 154 -10.67 0.83 16.79
CA SER A 154 -9.48 0.20 16.19
C SER A 154 -9.89 -1.03 15.38
N TYR A 155 -9.55 -1.08 14.10
CA TYR A 155 -9.98 -2.15 13.18
C TYR A 155 -8.96 -2.37 12.06
N TYR A 156 -8.98 -3.55 11.45
CA TYR A 156 -8.20 -3.79 10.23
C TYR A 156 -8.91 -3.15 9.03
N GLN A 157 -8.14 -2.61 8.09
CA GLN A 157 -8.68 -2.11 6.81
C GLN A 157 -9.55 -3.16 6.10
N SER A 158 -9.18 -4.45 6.18
CA SER A 158 -9.93 -5.55 5.58
C SER A 158 -11.32 -5.78 6.18
N ASP A 159 -11.56 -5.30 7.40
CA ASP A 159 -12.86 -5.39 8.08
C ASP A 159 -13.78 -4.20 7.74
N TYR A 160 -13.29 -3.19 7.00
CA TYR A 160 -14.07 -2.02 6.63
C TYR A 160 -15.01 -2.29 5.44
N HIS A 161 -16.25 -1.83 5.56
CA HIS A 161 -17.26 -1.89 4.51
C HIS A 161 -17.55 -0.51 3.94
N LYS A 162 -17.19 -0.33 2.67
CA LYS A 162 -17.48 0.88 1.90
C LYS A 162 -18.99 1.05 1.73
N ASN A 163 -19.52 2.20 2.10
CA ASN A 163 -20.83 2.63 1.61
C ASN A 163 -20.66 2.98 0.12
N THR A 164 -21.55 2.49 -0.75
CA THR A 164 -21.41 2.64 -2.20
C THR A 164 -21.41 4.10 -2.64
N ASP A 165 -20.22 4.69 -2.77
CA ASP A 165 -20.01 6.02 -3.34
C ASP A 165 -19.47 5.88 -4.77
N ASN A 166 -20.19 6.48 -5.73
CA ASN A 166 -19.85 6.52 -7.16
C ASN A 166 -18.88 7.68 -7.46
N TRP A 167 -17.73 7.72 -6.79
CA TRP A 167 -16.70 8.70 -7.12
C TRP A 167 -15.99 8.32 -8.42
N GLN A 168 -15.59 9.34 -9.16
CA GLN A 168 -14.82 9.24 -10.38
C GLN A 168 -13.75 10.35 -10.37
N CYS A 169 -12.52 10.00 -10.74
CA CYS A 169 -11.55 11.01 -11.15
C CYS A 169 -11.94 11.45 -12.58
N LEU A 170 -12.14 12.75 -12.72
CA LEU A 170 -12.55 13.42 -13.94
C LEU A 170 -11.37 13.84 -14.82
N ALA A 171 -10.13 13.57 -14.37
CA ALA A 171 -8.94 13.82 -15.15
C ALA A 171 -8.96 12.97 -16.42
N ALA A 172 -9.12 13.62 -17.56
CA ALA A 172 -8.94 13.00 -18.87
C ALA A 172 -7.47 13.13 -19.29
N ASP A 173 -6.67 12.11 -19.01
CA ASP A 173 -5.26 12.02 -19.43
C ASP A 173 -5.09 12.19 -20.96
N LEU A 174 -6.17 11.94 -21.72
CA LEU A 174 -6.23 11.99 -23.18
C LEU A 174 -6.05 13.40 -23.78
N GLN A 175 -6.26 14.49 -23.04
CA GLN A 175 -6.09 15.85 -23.60
C GLN A 175 -4.68 16.44 -23.46
N LEU A 176 -3.81 15.85 -22.64
CA LEU A 176 -2.48 16.41 -22.33
C LEU A 176 -1.33 15.73 -23.10
N ASN A 177 -1.63 14.66 -23.84
CA ASN A 177 -0.66 13.81 -24.53
C ASN A 177 -0.39 14.18 -26.00
N SER A 178 -0.81 15.34 -26.49
CA SER A 178 -0.63 15.69 -27.91
C SER A 178 0.82 15.99 -28.32
N ASN A 179 1.79 16.10 -27.40
CA ASN A 179 3.17 16.49 -27.75
C ASN A 179 4.30 15.76 -27.01
N ILE A 180 4.07 14.65 -26.31
CA ILE A 180 5.19 13.89 -25.72
C ILE A 180 5.12 12.44 -26.20
N ALA A 181 5.81 12.19 -27.31
CA ALA A 181 6.23 10.86 -27.68
C ALA A 181 7.26 10.36 -26.67
N ILE A 182 6.83 9.92 -25.47
CA ILE A 182 7.61 8.97 -24.69
C ILE A 182 7.26 7.58 -25.22
N HIS A 183 7.61 7.32 -26.48
CA HIS A 183 8.15 6.00 -26.79
C HIS A 183 9.54 5.98 -26.17
N SER A 184 9.63 5.85 -24.84
CA SER A 184 10.88 5.42 -24.25
C SER A 184 11.02 3.96 -24.66
N PRO A 185 11.98 3.61 -25.53
CA PRO A 185 12.31 2.21 -25.73
C PRO A 185 12.66 1.64 -24.36
N ARG A 186 12.13 0.44 -24.09
CA ARG A 186 12.43 -0.44 -22.96
C ARG A 186 13.88 -0.20 -22.47
N VAL A 187 14.06 0.54 -21.39
CA VAL A 187 15.38 0.66 -20.75
C VAL A 187 15.43 -0.45 -19.72
N LYS A 188 16.17 -1.52 -20.02
CA LYS A 188 16.65 -2.43 -18.98
C LYS A 188 17.56 -1.60 -18.05
N GLY A 189 17.20 -1.50 -16.78
CA GLY A 189 18.02 -0.78 -15.80
C GLY A 189 17.24 -0.23 -14.61
N ALA A 190 17.98 0.25 -13.61
CA ALA A 190 17.42 0.88 -12.42
C ALA A 190 16.69 2.18 -12.77
N LEU A 191 15.58 2.43 -12.06
CA LEU A 191 14.90 3.73 -12.09
C LEU A 191 15.78 4.84 -11.50
N PRO A 192 15.46 6.12 -11.78
CA PRO A 192 16.01 7.22 -10.99
C PRO A 192 15.71 6.97 -9.52
N ILE A 193 16.76 6.88 -8.71
CA ILE A 193 16.67 6.81 -7.25
C ILE A 193 16.29 8.19 -6.70
N ASN A 194 15.51 8.23 -5.63
CA ASN A 194 15.09 9.47 -4.98
C ASN A 194 16.09 9.99 -3.93
N GLU A 195 17.32 9.48 -3.93
CA GLU A 195 18.32 9.53 -2.85
C GLU A 195 18.66 10.88 -2.22
N LEU A 196 19.11 10.76 -0.96
CA LEU A 196 19.77 11.72 -0.07
C LEU A 196 18.95 12.89 0.46
N ASN A 197 17.78 13.20 -0.12
CA ASN A 197 17.02 14.35 0.34
C ASN A 197 15.53 14.10 0.46
N LEU A 198 14.97 14.51 1.61
CA LEU A 198 13.55 14.79 1.74
C LEU A 198 13.25 16.08 0.98
N LYS A 199 12.46 15.99 -0.09
CA LYS A 199 11.97 17.15 -0.86
C LYS A 199 10.75 17.72 -0.16
N THR A 200 10.85 18.95 0.28
CA THR A 200 9.73 19.66 0.91
C THR A 200 9.11 20.68 -0.05
N TYR A 201 7.78 20.71 -0.13
CA TYR A 201 7.01 21.64 -0.96
C TYR A 201 6.05 22.45 -0.09
N ARG A 202 5.93 23.76 -0.34
CA ARG A 202 4.95 24.63 0.30
C ARG A 202 3.58 24.40 -0.32
N LEU A 203 2.64 23.94 0.48
CA LEU A 203 1.30 23.58 0.07
C LEU A 203 0.29 24.62 0.54
N ALA A 204 -0.59 25.07 -0.36
CA ALA A 204 -1.79 25.81 -0.03
C ALA A 204 -3.03 24.93 -0.25
N VAL A 205 -3.69 24.52 0.84
CA VAL A 205 -4.97 23.79 0.78
C VAL A 205 -6.11 24.74 1.07
N ALA A 206 -6.91 25.04 0.05
CA ALA A 206 -8.16 25.74 0.20
C ALA A 206 -9.29 24.78 0.64
N ALA A 207 -10.33 25.32 1.27
CA ALA A 207 -11.53 24.57 1.60
C ALA A 207 -12.77 25.37 1.23
N THR A 208 -13.68 24.77 0.44
CA THR A 208 -14.99 25.37 0.17
C THR A 208 -15.77 25.53 1.47
N ALA A 209 -16.74 26.43 1.47
CA ALA A 209 -17.56 26.63 2.65
C ALA A 209 -18.35 25.37 3.03
N GLU A 210 -18.78 24.55 2.07
CA GLU A 210 -19.46 23.29 2.33
C GLU A 210 -18.55 22.27 3.03
N TYR A 211 -17.26 22.19 2.65
CA TYR A 211 -16.29 21.35 3.35
C TYR A 211 -16.15 21.79 4.81
N THR A 212 -15.99 23.10 5.04
CA THR A 212 -15.89 23.64 6.39
C THR A 212 -17.16 23.42 7.21
N ILE A 213 -18.34 23.59 6.62
CA ILE A 213 -19.64 23.29 7.24
C ILE A 213 -19.71 21.81 7.63
N TYR A 214 -19.29 20.91 6.75
CA TYR A 214 -19.32 19.47 7.02
C TYR A 214 -18.52 19.10 8.27
N HIS A 215 -17.27 19.57 8.36
CA HIS A 215 -16.37 19.26 9.48
C HIS A 215 -16.71 20.01 10.78
N SER A 216 -17.43 21.13 10.67
CA SER A 216 -17.90 21.87 11.85
C SER A 216 -19.22 21.34 12.40
N SER A 217 -20.06 20.74 11.55
CA SER A 217 -21.39 20.27 11.92
C SER A 217 -21.34 19.32 13.13
N PRO A 218 -22.22 19.52 14.14
CA PRO A 218 -23.42 20.37 14.13
C PRO A 218 -23.19 21.83 14.53
N ASP A 219 -21.96 22.23 14.86
CA ASP A 219 -21.63 23.59 15.24
C ASP A 219 -21.49 24.50 14.00
N PRO A 220 -21.59 25.84 14.17
CA PRO A 220 -21.34 26.77 13.08
C PRO A 220 -19.97 26.59 12.42
N ALA A 221 -19.94 26.77 11.10
CA ALA A 221 -18.73 26.66 10.30
C ALA A 221 -17.58 27.51 10.88
N ASN A 222 -16.44 26.88 11.14
CA ASN A 222 -15.25 27.56 11.66
C ASN A 222 -13.96 27.01 11.05
N VAL A 223 -13.00 27.92 10.87
CA VAL A 223 -11.70 27.62 10.24
C VAL A 223 -10.91 26.55 11.01
N ALA A 224 -11.02 26.52 12.34
CA ALA A 224 -10.26 25.58 13.17
C ALA A 224 -10.69 24.11 12.98
N ASP A 225 -11.97 23.86 12.72
CA ASP A 225 -12.47 22.50 12.41
C ASP A 225 -11.98 22.02 11.03
N ALA A 226 -12.04 22.90 10.01
CA ALA A 226 -11.49 22.59 8.69
C ALA A 226 -9.97 22.39 8.73
N MET A 227 -9.23 23.23 9.47
CA MET A 227 -7.79 23.07 9.64
C MET A 227 -7.42 21.73 10.30
N ALA A 228 -8.17 21.30 11.33
CA ALA A 228 -7.95 19.99 11.94
C ALA A 228 -8.12 18.87 10.91
N ALA A 229 -9.19 18.91 10.11
CA ALA A 229 -9.45 17.93 9.05
C ALA A 229 -8.39 17.93 7.94
N ILE A 230 -7.97 19.11 7.47
CA ILE A 230 -6.92 19.28 6.46
C ILE A 230 -5.59 18.71 6.97
N VAL A 231 -5.22 19.00 8.22
CA VAL A 231 -3.96 18.47 8.78
C VAL A 231 -4.02 16.96 8.93
N THR A 232 -5.12 16.39 9.43
CA THR A 232 -5.28 14.93 9.47
C THR A 232 -5.16 14.32 8.06
N ALA A 233 -5.86 14.87 7.06
CA ALA A 233 -5.74 14.42 5.67
C ALA A 233 -4.30 14.47 5.15
N MET A 234 -3.64 15.62 5.29
CA MET A 234 -2.27 15.80 4.80
C MET A 234 -1.24 15.01 5.59
N ASN A 235 -1.50 14.68 6.85
CA ASN A 235 -0.66 13.79 7.64
C ASN A 235 -0.67 12.36 7.10
N ARG A 236 -1.86 11.88 6.70
CA ARG A 236 -2.05 10.59 6.02
C ARG A 236 -1.34 10.56 4.66
N VAL A 237 -1.57 11.59 3.84
CA VAL A 237 -0.98 11.76 2.51
C VAL A 237 0.55 11.81 2.61
N ASN A 238 1.11 12.71 3.43
CA ASN A 238 2.55 12.84 3.61
C ASN A 238 3.19 11.54 4.08
N GLY A 239 2.55 10.78 4.98
CA GLY A 239 3.10 9.49 5.41
C GLY A 239 3.32 8.50 4.26
N ILE A 240 2.52 8.56 3.19
CA ILE A 240 2.74 7.78 1.96
C ILE A 240 3.88 8.38 1.15
N TYR A 241 3.80 9.68 0.82
CA TYR A 241 4.78 10.36 -0.02
C TYR A 241 6.20 10.38 0.58
N GLU A 242 6.33 10.45 1.91
CA GLU A 242 7.62 10.40 2.60
C GLU A 242 8.26 9.02 2.48
N THR A 243 7.47 7.96 2.65
CA THR A 243 7.97 6.57 2.64
C THR A 243 8.24 6.10 1.21
N GLU A 244 7.39 6.46 0.25
CA GLU A 244 7.48 6.00 -1.14
C GLU A 244 8.43 6.85 -2.00
N LEU A 245 8.49 8.16 -1.77
CA LEU A 245 9.10 9.13 -2.69
C LEU A 245 10.07 10.11 -2.00
N GLY A 246 10.14 10.12 -0.67
CA GLY A 246 10.90 11.14 0.07
C GLY A 246 10.35 12.55 -0.17
N ILE A 247 9.03 12.71 -0.24
CA ILE A 247 8.35 14.01 -0.46
C ILE A 247 7.50 14.36 0.76
N ARG A 248 7.59 15.61 1.24
CA ARG A 248 6.72 16.18 2.28
C ARG A 248 6.11 17.50 1.82
N MET A 249 4.80 17.64 1.95
CA MET A 249 4.08 18.88 1.70
C MET A 249 3.78 19.60 3.02
N ILE A 250 4.12 20.88 3.12
CA ILE A 250 4.00 21.69 4.34
C ILE A 250 3.04 22.85 4.08
N LEU A 251 1.98 22.94 4.88
CA LEU A 251 0.97 24.00 4.78
C LEU A 251 1.60 25.37 5.04
N VAL A 252 1.32 26.33 4.15
CA VAL A 252 1.88 27.69 4.21
C VAL A 252 1.39 28.50 5.42
N ALA A 253 2.20 29.47 5.86
CA ALA A 253 1.97 30.30 7.06
C ALA A 253 0.57 30.93 7.19
N ASN A 254 -0.08 31.23 6.08
CA ASN A 254 -1.39 31.87 6.00
C ASN A 254 -2.47 30.98 5.35
N ASN A 255 -2.32 29.66 5.38
CA ASN A 255 -3.30 28.72 4.82
C ASN A 255 -4.72 28.88 5.41
N ASP A 256 -4.82 29.36 6.65
CA ASP A 256 -6.10 29.68 7.30
C ASP A 256 -6.93 30.72 6.54
N GLN A 257 -6.33 31.50 5.64
CA GLN A 257 -7.00 32.53 4.85
C GLN A 257 -7.73 31.99 3.61
N VAL A 258 -7.44 30.76 3.18
CA VAL A 258 -8.12 30.10 2.04
C VAL A 258 -9.13 29.05 2.50
N ILE A 259 -9.56 29.14 3.77
CA ILE A 259 -10.62 28.32 4.34
C ILE A 259 -11.85 29.18 4.50
N PHE A 260 -12.90 28.83 3.76
CA PHE A 260 -14.12 29.61 3.70
C PHE A 260 -15.21 29.00 4.59
N THR A 261 -16.09 29.85 5.14
CA THR A 261 -17.17 29.44 6.04
C THR A 261 -18.56 29.82 5.53
N ASP A 262 -18.64 30.61 4.45
CA ASP A 262 -19.90 31.10 3.86
C ASP A 262 -19.91 30.82 2.35
N PRO A 263 -20.80 29.91 1.88
CA PRO A 263 -20.90 29.56 0.45
C PRO A 263 -21.22 30.74 -0.46
N ALA A 264 -21.78 31.83 0.06
CA ALA A 264 -22.06 33.02 -0.75
C ALA A 264 -20.80 33.82 -1.10
N THR A 265 -19.67 33.54 -0.43
CA THR A 265 -18.45 34.36 -0.51
C THR A 265 -17.17 33.57 -0.80
N ASP A 266 -17.24 32.24 -0.84
CA ASP A 266 -16.05 31.41 -1.01
C ASP A 266 -15.48 31.43 -2.44
N GLY A 267 -16.31 31.80 -3.42
CA GLY A 267 -15.91 31.92 -4.81
C GLY A 267 -15.76 30.59 -5.53
N TYR A 268 -16.24 29.48 -4.95
CA TYR A 268 -16.12 28.15 -5.52
C TYR A 268 -17.44 27.60 -6.07
N THR A 269 -17.33 26.87 -7.16
CA THR A 269 -18.39 25.99 -7.65
C THR A 269 -18.21 24.59 -7.06
N ASN A 270 -18.53 24.41 -5.78
CA ASN A 270 -18.27 23.20 -4.97
C ASN A 270 -18.59 21.84 -5.63
N SER A 271 -19.55 21.79 -6.57
CA SER A 271 -19.97 20.56 -7.25
C SER A 271 -19.41 20.40 -8.68
N ASP A 272 -18.55 21.31 -9.15
CA ASP A 272 -17.95 21.30 -10.48
C ASP A 272 -16.41 21.32 -10.37
N GLY A 273 -15.80 20.13 -10.42
CA GLY A 273 -14.34 19.99 -10.31
C GLY A 273 -13.57 20.75 -11.38
N PHE A 274 -14.09 20.84 -12.61
CA PHE A 274 -13.37 21.50 -13.71
C PHE A 274 -13.26 23.01 -13.48
N ASN A 275 -14.34 23.67 -13.06
CA ASN A 275 -14.30 25.09 -12.72
C ASN A 275 -13.44 25.34 -11.48
N MET A 276 -13.50 24.43 -10.48
CA MET A 276 -12.69 24.56 -9.26
C MET A 276 -11.18 24.60 -9.52
N LEU A 277 -10.66 24.04 -10.63
CA LEU A 277 -9.25 24.16 -10.97
C LEU A 277 -8.82 25.62 -11.17
N ASP A 278 -9.53 26.34 -12.04
CA ASP A 278 -9.24 27.75 -12.37
C ASP A 278 -9.59 28.68 -11.21
N GLU A 279 -10.70 28.40 -10.50
CA GLU A 279 -11.11 29.13 -9.30
C GLU A 279 -10.06 29.02 -8.20
N ASN A 280 -9.56 27.80 -7.92
CA ASN A 280 -8.55 27.58 -6.89
C ASN A 280 -7.23 28.27 -7.23
N GLN A 281 -6.79 28.19 -8.49
CA GLN A 281 -5.61 28.93 -8.94
C GLN A 281 -5.74 30.43 -8.66
N MET A 282 -6.86 31.04 -9.06
CA MET A 282 -7.10 32.47 -8.85
C MET A 282 -7.21 32.84 -7.37
N ILE A 283 -7.94 32.07 -6.57
CA ILE A 283 -8.18 32.34 -5.15
C ILE A 283 -6.89 32.24 -4.35
N VAL A 284 -6.11 31.17 -4.56
CA VAL A 284 -4.83 30.97 -3.86
C VAL A 284 -3.82 32.03 -4.28
N ASP A 285 -3.71 32.37 -5.57
CA ASP A 285 -2.81 33.43 -6.03
C ASP A 285 -3.16 34.80 -5.41
N ASN A 286 -4.44 35.15 -5.32
CA ASN A 286 -4.87 36.43 -4.77
C ASN A 286 -4.73 36.52 -3.24
N THR A 287 -4.87 35.40 -2.54
CA THR A 287 -4.91 35.36 -1.08
C THR A 287 -3.55 35.04 -0.47
N ILE A 288 -2.89 33.98 -0.96
CA ILE A 288 -1.59 33.51 -0.48
C ILE A 288 -0.46 34.23 -1.22
N GLY A 289 -0.65 34.53 -2.51
CA GLY A 289 0.38 35.07 -3.39
C GLY A 289 1.18 33.96 -4.05
N SER A 290 1.26 33.98 -5.39
CA SER A 290 1.92 32.93 -6.19
C SER A 290 3.33 32.58 -5.68
N ALA A 291 4.14 33.55 -5.29
CA ALA A 291 5.50 33.30 -4.79
C ALA A 291 5.58 32.49 -3.47
N ASN A 292 4.47 32.37 -2.74
CA ASN A 292 4.43 31.84 -1.38
C ASN A 292 4.02 30.36 -1.29
N TYR A 293 3.70 29.72 -2.42
CA TYR A 293 3.37 28.30 -2.46
C TYR A 293 3.91 27.63 -3.73
N ASP A 294 4.03 26.30 -3.68
CA ASP A 294 4.65 25.44 -4.69
C ASP A 294 3.64 24.50 -5.34
N ILE A 295 2.62 24.12 -4.57
CA ILE A 295 1.46 23.32 -4.95
C ILE A 295 0.23 23.86 -4.21
N GLY A 296 -0.92 23.91 -4.88
CA GLY A 296 -2.19 24.29 -4.31
C GLY A 296 -3.27 23.25 -4.64
N HIS A 297 -4.22 23.09 -3.73
CA HIS A 297 -5.29 22.10 -3.86
C HIS A 297 -6.54 22.60 -3.12
N VAL A 298 -7.75 22.27 -3.58
CA VAL A 298 -9.00 22.60 -2.87
C VAL A 298 -9.73 21.34 -2.41
N PHE A 299 -10.21 21.34 -1.17
CA PHE A 299 -11.14 20.34 -0.67
C PHE A 299 -12.58 20.85 -0.69
N SER A 300 -13.49 20.00 -1.15
CA SER A 300 -14.90 20.31 -1.32
C SER A 300 -15.79 19.13 -0.89
N THR A 301 -17.11 19.30 -0.98
CA THR A 301 -18.08 18.21 -0.73
C THR A 301 -18.67 17.62 -2.03
N GLY A 302 -18.15 18.01 -3.19
CA GLY A 302 -18.66 17.63 -4.51
C GLY A 302 -17.61 17.79 -5.61
N GLY A 303 -18.00 17.58 -6.87
CA GLY A 303 -17.10 17.80 -8.01
C GLY A 303 -16.12 16.66 -8.32
N GLY A 304 -16.06 15.61 -7.49
CA GLY A 304 -15.18 14.45 -7.71
C GLY A 304 -13.71 14.78 -7.46
N GLY A 305 -12.80 14.07 -8.12
CA GLY A 305 -11.38 14.40 -8.14
C GLY A 305 -10.94 14.89 -9.50
N ILE A 306 -10.14 15.95 -9.54
CA ILE A 306 -9.48 16.42 -10.75
C ILE A 306 -8.24 17.23 -10.41
N ALA A 307 -7.20 17.07 -11.21
CA ALA A 307 -5.97 17.83 -11.07
C ALA A 307 -5.37 18.22 -12.43
N GLY A 308 -4.66 19.34 -12.43
CA GLY A 308 -3.73 19.66 -13.50
C GLY A 308 -2.57 18.66 -13.51
N PHE A 309 -2.14 18.22 -14.68
CA PHE A 309 -1.08 17.21 -14.80
C PHE A 309 0.32 17.82 -14.78
N GLY A 310 1.14 17.46 -13.79
CA GLY A 310 2.52 17.93 -13.66
C GLY A 310 2.63 19.44 -13.48
N VAL A 311 1.78 20.02 -12.63
CA VAL A 311 1.63 21.47 -12.45
C VAL A 311 2.40 22.02 -11.26
N VAL A 312 2.92 21.19 -10.36
CA VAL A 312 3.75 21.67 -9.23
C VAL A 312 4.93 22.50 -9.74
N CYS A 313 5.22 23.60 -9.04
CA CYS A 313 6.19 24.64 -9.42
C CYS A 313 5.86 25.44 -10.70
N ASN A 314 4.69 25.27 -11.32
CA ASN A 314 4.27 26.09 -12.46
C ASN A 314 3.39 27.25 -11.96
N ASP A 315 3.93 28.47 -11.93
CA ASP A 315 3.23 29.65 -11.39
C ASP A 315 1.84 29.92 -12.01
N PHE A 316 1.54 29.41 -13.21
CA PHE A 316 0.25 29.59 -13.86
C PHE A 316 -0.79 28.52 -13.53
N ARG A 317 -0.36 27.38 -12.98
CA ARG A 317 -1.20 26.16 -12.87
C ARG A 317 -1.01 25.38 -11.56
N LYS A 318 -0.05 25.77 -10.72
CA LYS A 318 0.37 24.99 -9.54
C LYS A 318 -0.69 24.82 -8.46
N ALA A 319 -1.81 25.55 -8.54
CA ALA A 319 -2.99 25.36 -7.71
C ALA A 319 -4.15 24.63 -8.41
N GLU A 320 -3.96 24.12 -9.63
CA GLU A 320 -4.96 23.28 -10.31
C GLU A 320 -5.01 21.88 -9.67
N GLY A 321 -5.82 21.75 -8.62
CA GLY A 321 -6.12 20.48 -7.96
C GLY A 321 -7.35 20.60 -7.08
N ALA A 322 -8.27 19.65 -7.20
CA ALA A 322 -9.50 19.60 -6.43
C ALA A 322 -9.86 18.15 -6.07
N THR A 323 -10.23 17.94 -4.81
CA THR A 323 -10.78 16.66 -4.33
C THR A 323 -12.02 16.91 -3.51
N GLY A 324 -13.13 16.27 -3.90
CA GLY A 324 -14.40 16.40 -3.20
C GLY A 324 -15.20 15.12 -3.11
N LEU A 325 -15.83 14.93 -1.94
CA LEU A 325 -16.78 13.87 -1.65
C LEU A 325 -17.90 14.39 -0.74
N PRO A 326 -19.13 13.84 -0.82
CA PRO A 326 -20.19 14.21 0.12
C PRO A 326 -19.82 13.98 1.60
N ASN A 327 -18.94 13.00 1.87
CA ASN A 327 -18.41 12.68 3.18
C ASN A 327 -16.86 12.66 3.13
N PRO A 328 -16.18 13.82 3.16
CA PRO A 328 -14.74 13.90 2.90
C PRO A 328 -13.91 13.57 4.16
N ILE A 329 -14.03 12.34 4.65
CA ILE A 329 -13.37 11.82 5.85
C ILE A 329 -12.70 10.46 5.58
N ASN A 330 -11.80 10.08 6.47
CA ASN A 330 -11.10 8.79 6.51
C ASN A 330 -10.24 8.50 5.28
N ASP A 331 -9.54 7.36 5.32
CA ASP A 331 -8.59 6.95 4.29
C ASP A 331 -9.21 6.81 2.89
N PHE A 332 -10.52 6.60 2.77
CA PHE A 332 -11.18 6.65 1.46
C PHE A 332 -11.05 8.02 0.78
N PHE A 333 -11.25 9.11 1.52
CA PHE A 333 -11.01 10.44 0.98
C PHE A 333 -9.51 10.73 0.87
N TYR A 334 -8.72 10.45 1.92
CA TYR A 334 -7.32 10.85 1.99
C TYR A 334 -6.39 10.05 1.07
N VAL A 335 -6.54 8.72 1.06
CA VAL A 335 -5.64 7.79 0.38
C VAL A 335 -6.12 7.51 -1.04
N ASP A 336 -7.38 7.10 -1.23
CA ASP A 336 -7.83 6.76 -2.58
C ASP A 336 -7.93 8.01 -3.48
N TYR A 337 -8.24 9.19 -2.92
CA TYR A 337 -8.56 10.39 -3.72
C TYR A 337 -7.56 11.53 -3.57
N VAL A 338 -7.35 12.09 -2.38
CA VAL A 338 -6.42 13.22 -2.23
C VAL A 338 -5.00 12.83 -2.68
N THR A 339 -4.53 11.64 -2.27
CA THR A 339 -3.21 11.14 -2.69
C THR A 339 -3.13 10.92 -4.21
N HIS A 340 -4.22 10.45 -4.83
CA HIS A 340 -4.34 10.23 -6.27
C HIS A 340 -4.29 11.54 -7.07
N GLU A 341 -5.09 12.54 -6.68
CA GLU A 341 -5.12 13.82 -7.38
C GLU A 341 -3.81 14.60 -7.21
N ILE A 342 -3.17 14.54 -6.03
CA ILE A 342 -1.83 15.11 -5.84
C ILE A 342 -0.79 14.39 -6.72
N ALA A 343 -0.96 13.09 -6.97
CA ALA A 343 -0.03 12.36 -7.85
C ALA A 343 -0.13 12.84 -9.30
N HIS A 344 -1.33 13.19 -9.78
CA HIS A 344 -1.51 13.87 -11.07
C HIS A 344 -0.82 15.24 -11.09
N GLN A 345 -0.94 16.04 -10.02
CA GLN A 345 -0.21 17.31 -9.89
C GLN A 345 1.32 17.10 -9.95
N LEU A 346 1.79 15.96 -9.44
CA LEU A 346 3.18 15.48 -9.49
C LEU A 346 3.53 14.65 -10.74
N ARG A 347 2.65 14.64 -11.76
CA ARG A 347 2.87 14.05 -13.09
C ARG A 347 2.83 12.52 -13.17
N ALA A 348 2.07 11.83 -12.32
CA ALA A 348 1.79 10.41 -12.47
C ALA A 348 0.53 10.17 -13.31
N LEU A 349 0.58 9.23 -14.26
CA LEU A 349 -0.57 8.84 -15.08
C LEU A 349 -1.31 7.64 -14.46
N HIS A 350 -2.56 7.42 -14.89
CA HIS A 350 -3.31 6.23 -14.50
C HIS A 350 -2.62 4.92 -14.94
N THR A 351 -2.55 3.93 -14.04
CA THR A 351 -1.81 2.68 -14.25
C THR A 351 -2.67 1.50 -14.71
N PHE A 352 -3.99 1.63 -14.68
CA PHE A 352 -4.91 0.51 -14.98
C PHE A 352 -5.06 0.23 -16.48
N ASN A 353 -5.32 -1.03 -16.83
CA ASN A 353 -5.53 -1.49 -18.20
C ASN A 353 -6.89 -2.20 -18.37
N THR A 354 -7.95 -1.41 -18.35
CA THR A 354 -9.29 -1.82 -18.79
C THR A 354 -10.01 -0.64 -19.46
N ASN A 355 -11.03 -0.93 -20.25
CA ASN A 355 -11.85 0.04 -20.96
C ASN A 355 -13.35 -0.18 -20.68
N VAL A 356 -13.68 -0.60 -19.45
CA VAL A 356 -15.06 -0.81 -18.99
C VAL A 356 -15.53 0.34 -18.11
N ASN A 357 -16.77 0.81 -18.34
CA ASN A 357 -17.44 1.81 -17.50
C ASN A 357 -16.56 3.04 -17.21
N PHE A 358 -16.35 3.38 -15.93
CA PHE A 358 -15.58 4.55 -15.49
C PHE A 358 -14.10 4.52 -15.93
N CYS A 359 -13.57 3.35 -16.31
CA CYS A 359 -12.20 3.23 -16.82
C CYS A 359 -12.06 3.55 -18.31
N ASP A 360 -13.14 3.56 -19.11
CA ASP A 360 -13.05 3.73 -20.58
C ASP A 360 -12.47 5.10 -20.99
N SER A 361 -12.94 6.17 -20.36
CA SER A 361 -12.50 7.54 -20.67
C SER A 361 -11.17 7.96 -20.04
N SER A 362 -10.68 7.17 -19.08
CA SER A 362 -9.60 7.58 -18.16
C SER A 362 -8.35 6.72 -18.31
N ARG A 363 -8.40 5.66 -19.13
CA ARG A 363 -7.25 4.78 -19.38
C ARG A 363 -6.13 5.50 -20.13
N THR A 364 -4.91 5.35 -19.63
CA THR A 364 -3.70 5.86 -20.30
C THR A 364 -2.80 4.75 -20.83
N GLY A 365 -2.84 4.53 -22.15
CA GLY A 365 -2.11 3.43 -22.78
C GLY A 365 -0.59 3.44 -22.63
N SER A 366 0.03 4.59 -22.35
CA SER A 366 1.46 4.71 -22.09
C SER A 366 1.87 4.35 -20.66
N ALA A 367 0.91 4.20 -19.74
CA ALA A 367 1.14 3.91 -18.31
C ALA A 367 0.32 2.70 -17.81
N ALA A 368 -0.53 2.11 -18.66
CA ALA A 368 -1.44 1.00 -18.34
C ALA A 368 -0.73 -0.35 -18.09
N VAL A 369 -0.01 -0.46 -16.96
CA VAL A 369 0.80 -1.61 -16.54
C VAL A 369 0.09 -2.55 -15.56
N GLU A 370 -1.04 -2.15 -14.99
CA GLU A 370 -1.84 -2.98 -14.08
C GLU A 370 -3.05 -3.60 -14.79
N PRO A 371 -3.37 -4.89 -14.57
CA PRO A 371 -4.56 -5.50 -15.17
C PRO A 371 -5.86 -4.93 -14.62
N GLY A 372 -6.93 -4.99 -15.41
CA GLY A 372 -8.27 -4.59 -14.96
C GLY A 372 -8.32 -3.14 -14.49
N GLY A 373 -9.05 -2.88 -13.40
CA GLY A 373 -9.09 -1.57 -12.74
C GLY A 373 -7.83 -1.20 -11.95
N GLY A 374 -6.80 -2.04 -11.91
CA GLY A 374 -5.61 -1.80 -11.08
C GLY A 374 -5.84 -2.03 -9.58
N SER A 375 -4.73 -1.97 -8.83
CA SER A 375 -4.64 -2.26 -7.39
C SER A 375 -3.92 -1.17 -6.60
N THR A 376 -3.05 -0.38 -7.24
CA THR A 376 -2.29 0.69 -6.57
C THR A 376 -2.99 2.05 -6.63
N LEU A 377 -2.40 3.07 -6.00
CA LEU A 377 -2.97 4.42 -5.88
C LEU A 377 -3.42 5.07 -7.19
N LEU A 378 -2.77 4.80 -8.32
CA LEU A 378 -3.10 5.37 -9.64
C LEU A 378 -3.98 4.41 -10.48
N GLY A 379 -4.42 3.31 -9.87
CA GLY A 379 -5.51 2.48 -10.35
C GLY A 379 -6.87 3.05 -9.96
N TYR A 380 -7.92 2.46 -10.52
CA TYR A 380 -9.33 2.71 -10.24
C TYR A 380 -9.94 1.52 -9.49
N ALA A 381 -9.29 1.13 -8.39
CA ALA A 381 -9.73 0.02 -7.56
C ALA A 381 -11.20 0.22 -7.11
N GLY A 382 -12.02 -0.80 -7.32
CA GLY A 382 -13.42 -0.82 -6.88
C GLY A 382 -14.41 -0.11 -7.80
N ILE A 383 -13.99 0.67 -8.81
CA ILE A 383 -14.91 1.46 -9.67
C ILE A 383 -14.96 1.02 -11.14
N CYS A 384 -14.21 -0.02 -11.53
CA CYS A 384 -14.17 -0.54 -12.91
C CYS A 384 -14.76 -1.95 -13.03
N ALA A 385 -15.88 -2.20 -12.36
CA ALA A 385 -16.63 -3.45 -12.53
C ALA A 385 -16.97 -3.67 -14.04
N PRO A 386 -16.94 -4.91 -14.55
CA PRO A 386 -16.65 -6.17 -13.86
C PRO A 386 -15.14 -6.47 -13.66
N ASP A 387 -14.24 -5.59 -14.10
CA ASP A 387 -12.78 -5.79 -14.09
C ASP A 387 -12.08 -5.33 -12.79
N ASN A 388 -12.84 -5.19 -11.70
CA ASN A 388 -12.28 -4.82 -10.40
C ASN A 388 -11.41 -5.96 -9.83
N LEU A 389 -10.18 -5.62 -9.44
CA LEU A 389 -9.27 -6.54 -8.76
C LEU A 389 -9.46 -6.56 -7.24
N GLN A 390 -9.84 -5.43 -6.67
CA GLN A 390 -10.09 -5.19 -5.26
C GLN A 390 -11.03 -3.98 -5.09
N ASN A 391 -11.47 -3.72 -3.86
CA ASN A 391 -12.44 -2.66 -3.56
C ASN A 391 -11.81 -1.30 -3.25
N PHE A 392 -10.55 -1.29 -2.80
CA PHE A 392 -9.81 -0.10 -2.35
C PHE A 392 -8.43 -0.13 -2.96
N SER A 393 -7.78 1.02 -3.13
CA SER A 393 -6.37 1.00 -3.55
C SER A 393 -5.50 0.57 -2.37
N ASP A 394 -4.45 -0.20 -2.67
CA ASP A 394 -3.37 -0.38 -1.71
C ASP A 394 -2.59 0.94 -1.62
N ALA A 395 -2.25 1.37 -0.40
CA ALA A 395 -1.69 2.70 -0.12
C ALA A 395 -0.19 2.85 -0.47
N TYR A 396 0.19 2.49 -1.70
CA TYR A 396 1.53 2.64 -2.27
C TYR A 396 1.46 2.90 -3.78
N PHE A 397 2.56 3.38 -4.36
CA PHE A 397 2.64 3.65 -5.79
C PHE A 397 3.21 2.45 -6.55
N ASN A 398 2.59 2.13 -7.70
CA ASN A 398 3.23 1.23 -8.67
C ASN A 398 4.57 1.82 -9.14
N SER A 399 5.52 0.96 -9.48
CA SER A 399 6.84 1.36 -9.97
C SER A 399 6.82 2.29 -11.19
N HIS A 400 5.80 2.24 -12.04
CA HIS A 400 5.62 3.22 -13.11
C HIS A 400 5.35 4.63 -12.56
N SER A 401 4.42 4.75 -11.60
CA SER A 401 4.12 6.04 -10.96
C SER A 401 5.32 6.57 -10.15
N LEU A 402 6.06 5.69 -9.47
CA LEU A 402 7.31 6.05 -8.79
C LEU A 402 8.32 6.65 -9.78
N GLN A 403 8.48 6.03 -10.95
CA GLN A 403 9.35 6.53 -12.02
C GLN A 403 8.93 7.92 -12.50
N GLU A 404 7.64 8.12 -12.77
CA GLU A 404 7.12 9.39 -13.30
C GLU A 404 7.29 10.53 -12.31
N ILE A 405 6.85 10.34 -11.07
CA ILE A 405 6.94 11.36 -10.02
C ILE A 405 8.40 11.67 -9.71
N THR A 406 9.26 10.64 -9.58
CA THR A 406 10.68 10.86 -9.30
C THR A 406 11.35 11.60 -10.46
N SER A 407 11.06 11.24 -11.71
CA SER A 407 11.61 11.95 -12.87
C SER A 407 11.18 13.42 -12.89
N PHE A 408 9.90 13.69 -12.61
CA PHE A 408 9.35 15.05 -12.57
C PHE A 408 9.97 15.92 -11.45
N THR A 409 10.12 15.35 -10.26
CA THR A 409 10.61 16.06 -9.07
C THR A 409 12.14 16.15 -8.98
N THR A 410 12.87 15.37 -9.79
CA THR A 410 14.34 15.43 -9.85
C THR A 410 14.89 16.18 -11.05
N SER A 411 14.20 16.10 -12.20
CA SER A 411 14.69 16.64 -13.48
C SER A 411 13.68 17.48 -14.25
N GLY A 412 12.39 17.46 -13.85
CA GLY A 412 11.33 18.26 -14.43
C GLY A 412 11.14 19.62 -13.74
N ILE A 413 10.09 20.34 -14.13
CA ILE A 413 9.73 21.63 -13.51
C ILE A 413 9.45 21.48 -12.01
N GLY A 414 8.97 20.31 -11.56
CA GLY A 414 8.75 19.99 -10.15
C GLY A 414 10.01 20.03 -9.28
N ALA A 415 11.21 20.02 -9.87
CA ALA A 415 12.48 20.17 -9.15
C ALA A 415 12.80 21.64 -8.80
N ASN A 416 12.14 22.62 -9.43
CA ASN A 416 12.57 24.02 -9.38
C ASN A 416 12.19 24.77 -8.10
N CYS A 417 11.24 24.25 -7.33
CA CYS A 417 10.69 24.93 -6.15
C CYS A 417 10.78 24.11 -4.87
N SER A 418 11.25 22.86 -4.92
CA SER A 418 11.42 22.06 -3.71
C SER A 418 12.56 22.59 -2.83
N ASN A 419 12.38 22.49 -1.52
CA ASN A 419 13.47 22.65 -0.56
C ASN A 419 13.96 21.27 -0.13
N ASN A 420 15.22 20.97 -0.45
CA ASN A 420 15.80 19.63 -0.27
C ASN A 420 16.56 19.56 1.06
N ILE A 421 16.09 18.69 1.96
CA ILE A 421 16.69 18.46 3.27
C ILE A 421 17.47 17.15 3.21
N ASN A 422 18.78 17.22 3.44
CA ASN A 422 19.61 16.02 3.47
C ASN A 422 19.23 15.15 4.68
N THR A 423 18.79 13.91 4.42
CA THR A 423 18.39 12.96 5.47
C THR A 423 19.53 12.05 5.91
N GLY A 424 20.61 11.99 5.13
CA GLY A 424 21.69 11.01 5.31
C GLY A 424 21.34 9.59 4.85
N ASN A 425 20.11 9.35 4.41
CA ASN A 425 19.62 8.05 3.94
C ASN A 425 20.17 7.72 2.55
N GLN A 426 20.56 6.45 2.34
CA GLN A 426 20.99 5.89 1.07
C GLN A 426 19.90 4.97 0.50
N ALA A 427 19.79 4.84 -0.83
CA ALA A 427 18.84 3.89 -1.39
C ALA A 427 19.45 2.49 -1.43
N PRO A 428 18.59 1.45 -1.38
CA PRO A 428 19.06 0.08 -1.55
C PRO A 428 19.66 -0.14 -2.94
N ILE A 429 20.56 -1.12 -3.04
CA ILE A 429 21.05 -1.66 -4.32
C ILE A 429 20.32 -2.96 -4.58
N VAL A 430 19.67 -3.10 -5.73
CA VAL A 430 18.76 -4.22 -6.04
C VAL A 430 19.28 -5.05 -7.20
N SER A 431 19.06 -6.36 -7.13
CA SER A 431 19.27 -7.33 -8.22
C SER A 431 18.04 -8.22 -8.37
N ALA A 432 17.42 -8.20 -9.54
CA ALA A 432 16.24 -8.97 -9.91
C ALA A 432 16.58 -10.37 -10.47
N GLY A 433 17.87 -10.68 -10.65
CA GLY A 433 18.35 -11.95 -11.17
C GLY A 433 18.51 -11.99 -12.70
N SER A 434 18.43 -13.19 -13.28
CA SER A 434 18.65 -13.42 -14.72
C SER A 434 17.35 -13.43 -15.50
N ASP A 435 17.42 -13.16 -16.82
CA ASP A 435 16.30 -13.35 -17.74
C ASP A 435 16.08 -14.86 -18.01
N TYR A 436 14.84 -15.30 -18.19
CA TYR A 436 14.51 -16.72 -18.38
C TYR A 436 13.59 -16.96 -19.59
N SER A 437 13.66 -18.17 -20.15
CA SER A 437 12.61 -18.71 -21.02
C SER A 437 11.79 -19.73 -20.25
N ILE A 438 10.46 -19.61 -20.26
CA ILE A 438 9.53 -20.45 -19.49
C ILE A 438 8.46 -21.08 -20.39
N PRO A 439 7.90 -22.24 -20.01
CA PRO A 439 6.75 -22.81 -20.70
C PRO A 439 5.46 -22.02 -20.41
N LYS A 440 4.49 -22.06 -21.33
CA LYS A 440 3.16 -21.49 -21.13
C LYS A 440 2.36 -22.33 -20.13
N LEU A 441 1.36 -21.72 -19.48
CA LEU A 441 0.47 -22.37 -18.51
C LEU A 441 1.23 -23.06 -17.35
N THR A 442 2.39 -22.52 -16.96
CA THR A 442 3.22 -23.06 -15.87
C THR A 442 3.56 -21.98 -14.85
N PRO A 443 3.33 -22.24 -13.55
CA PRO A 443 3.74 -21.33 -12.47
C PRO A 443 5.23 -21.02 -12.43
N PHE A 444 5.57 -19.87 -11.86
CA PHE A 444 6.97 -19.47 -11.64
C PHE A 444 7.14 -18.63 -10.37
N THR A 445 8.36 -18.57 -9.85
CA THR A 445 8.73 -17.74 -8.70
C THR A 445 9.92 -16.85 -9.04
N LEU A 446 9.78 -15.54 -8.82
CA LEU A 446 10.85 -14.57 -8.99
C LEU A 446 11.38 -14.14 -7.62
N CYS A 447 12.69 -13.97 -7.50
CA CYS A 447 13.36 -13.58 -6.26
C CYS A 447 14.34 -12.45 -6.54
N ALA A 448 14.34 -11.42 -5.68
CA ALA A 448 15.28 -10.32 -5.74
C ALA A 448 16.27 -10.41 -4.58
N GLN A 449 17.40 -9.73 -4.71
CA GLN A 449 18.36 -9.50 -3.63
C GLN A 449 18.56 -8.00 -3.49
N ALA A 450 18.75 -7.55 -2.25
CA ALA A 450 19.08 -6.16 -1.98
C ALA A 450 20.10 -6.03 -0.85
N THR A 451 20.88 -4.96 -0.93
CA THR A 451 21.79 -4.51 0.12
C THR A 451 21.66 -3.01 0.29
N ASP A 452 21.82 -2.53 1.51
CA ASP A 452 21.81 -1.12 1.83
C ASP A 452 22.85 -0.85 2.93
N ALA A 453 23.45 0.33 2.89
CA ALA A 453 24.54 0.69 3.77
C ALA A 453 24.06 1.16 5.16
N ASP A 454 22.84 1.68 5.26
CA ASP A 454 22.27 2.24 6.49
C ASP A 454 20.92 1.63 6.90
N SER A 455 20.23 0.90 6.03
CA SER A 455 19.02 0.13 6.39
C SER A 455 19.20 -1.38 6.31
N VAL A 456 18.44 -2.10 7.14
CA VAL A 456 18.26 -3.57 7.06
C VAL A 456 16.79 -3.97 6.93
N ASN A 457 15.88 -3.01 6.93
CA ASN A 457 14.43 -3.22 6.97
C ASN A 457 13.82 -3.16 5.57
N PHE A 458 14.16 -4.11 4.71
CA PHE A 458 13.67 -4.12 3.34
C PHE A 458 12.25 -4.65 3.23
N THR A 459 11.49 -4.03 2.33
CA THR A 459 10.28 -4.62 1.77
C THR A 459 10.41 -4.71 0.25
N TYR A 460 9.89 -5.79 -0.31
CA TYR A 460 10.00 -6.16 -1.71
C TYR A 460 8.63 -6.18 -2.38
N ASN A 461 8.53 -5.55 -3.53
CA ASN A 461 7.43 -5.71 -4.48
C ASN A 461 7.96 -6.31 -5.77
N TRP A 462 7.16 -7.18 -6.36
CA TRP A 462 7.36 -7.66 -7.71
C TRP A 462 6.14 -7.27 -8.53
N GLU A 463 6.33 -6.54 -9.63
CA GLU A 463 5.24 -5.98 -10.43
C GLU A 463 5.45 -6.33 -11.91
N GLN A 464 4.38 -6.67 -12.63
CA GLN A 464 4.47 -6.75 -14.08
C GLN A 464 4.60 -5.32 -14.65
N ASN A 465 5.51 -5.14 -15.59
CA ASN A 465 5.82 -3.85 -16.21
C ASN A 465 5.68 -3.94 -17.75
N ASP A 466 4.60 -4.56 -18.19
CA ASP A 466 4.24 -4.65 -19.61
C ASP A 466 3.08 -3.69 -19.91
N LEU A 467 3.24 -2.93 -20.99
CA LEU A 467 2.13 -2.24 -21.65
C LEU A 467 1.47 -3.17 -22.66
N GLY A 468 0.19 -2.93 -22.94
CA GLY A 468 -0.49 -3.65 -24.00
C GLY A 468 -1.84 -3.08 -24.39
N PRO A 469 -2.55 -3.75 -25.31
CA PRO A 469 -3.90 -3.38 -25.71
C PRO A 469 -4.85 -3.32 -24.50
N ALA A 470 -5.81 -2.39 -24.55
CA ALA A 470 -6.96 -2.44 -23.66
C ALA A 470 -7.80 -3.70 -23.96
N GLY A 471 -8.51 -4.21 -22.96
CA GLY A 471 -9.44 -5.33 -23.13
C GLY A 471 -9.88 -5.92 -21.81
N ALA A 472 -10.74 -6.93 -21.88
CA ALA A 472 -11.26 -7.62 -20.71
C ALA A 472 -10.11 -8.30 -19.92
N SER A 473 -10.07 -8.03 -18.62
CA SER A 473 -9.06 -8.57 -17.70
C SER A 473 -9.00 -10.11 -17.67
N THR A 474 -10.09 -10.78 -18.05
CA THR A 474 -10.22 -12.24 -18.11
C THR A 474 -9.71 -12.86 -19.41
N SER A 475 -9.51 -12.07 -20.46
CA SER A 475 -9.10 -12.53 -21.78
C SER A 475 -8.03 -11.60 -22.40
N PRO A 476 -6.88 -11.45 -21.75
CA PRO A 476 -5.84 -10.52 -22.19
C PRO A 476 -5.21 -10.93 -23.53
N SER A 477 -4.94 -9.96 -24.40
CA SER A 477 -4.31 -10.17 -25.72
C SER A 477 -2.97 -9.45 -25.84
N GLY A 478 -2.09 -9.94 -26.71
CA GLY A 478 -0.76 -9.38 -26.92
C GLY A 478 0.05 -9.34 -25.62
N ASN A 479 0.56 -8.16 -25.27
CA ASN A 479 1.32 -7.94 -24.04
C ASN A 479 0.52 -7.29 -22.92
N ALA A 480 -0.82 -7.26 -23.00
CA ALA A 480 -1.66 -6.70 -21.92
C ALA A 480 -1.26 -7.30 -20.55
N PRO A 481 -1.17 -6.50 -19.49
CA PRO A 481 -0.77 -6.98 -18.17
C PRO A 481 -1.75 -8.06 -17.67
N ILE A 482 -1.20 -9.08 -17.01
CA ILE A 482 -1.94 -10.27 -16.54
C ILE A 482 -1.66 -10.60 -15.07
N PHE A 483 -0.67 -9.95 -14.46
CA PHE A 483 -0.33 -10.05 -13.04
C PHE A 483 -0.48 -8.69 -12.36
N ARG A 484 -1.31 -8.65 -11.31
CA ARG A 484 -1.58 -7.48 -10.48
C ARG A 484 -0.42 -7.17 -9.55
N SER A 485 -0.44 -5.99 -8.95
CA SER A 485 0.46 -5.69 -7.85
C SER A 485 -0.13 -6.14 -6.51
N PHE A 486 0.73 -6.31 -5.51
CA PHE A 486 0.38 -6.61 -4.12
C PHE A 486 1.30 -5.79 -3.22
N THR A 487 0.84 -5.43 -2.03
CA THR A 487 1.64 -4.74 -1.01
C THR A 487 3.00 -5.40 -0.75
N ALA A 488 3.99 -4.56 -0.44
CA ALA A 488 5.35 -4.96 -0.17
C ALA A 488 5.44 -5.95 1.00
N THR A 489 6.34 -6.93 0.91
CA THR A 489 6.59 -7.87 2.02
C THR A 489 8.07 -7.96 2.35
N THR A 490 8.43 -8.44 3.53
CA THR A 490 9.83 -8.73 3.88
C THR A 490 10.38 -9.94 3.12
N GLY A 491 9.52 -10.76 2.52
CA GLY A 491 9.91 -11.85 1.64
C GLY A 491 10.40 -11.32 0.30
N ASN A 492 11.60 -11.74 -0.11
CA ASN A 492 12.25 -11.29 -1.33
C ASN A 492 11.80 -12.01 -2.61
N CYS A 493 10.91 -13.01 -2.48
CA CYS A 493 10.38 -13.81 -3.57
C CYS A 493 8.86 -13.67 -3.71
N ARG A 494 8.36 -13.63 -4.96
CA ARG A 494 6.94 -13.72 -5.29
C ARG A 494 6.67 -14.88 -6.24
N THR A 495 5.69 -15.70 -5.90
CA THR A 495 5.16 -16.76 -6.76
C THR A 495 3.98 -16.25 -7.60
N PHE A 496 3.93 -16.65 -8.86
CA PHE A 496 2.94 -16.25 -9.85
C PHE A 496 2.24 -17.48 -10.45
N PRO A 497 0.92 -17.63 -10.25
CA PRO A 497 0.06 -16.93 -9.29
C PRO A 497 0.49 -17.12 -7.83
N LYS A 498 -0.13 -16.40 -6.89
CA LYS A 498 0.00 -16.70 -5.44
C LYS A 498 -0.08 -18.21 -5.17
N LEU A 499 0.86 -18.74 -4.38
CA LEU A 499 0.97 -20.18 -4.09
C LEU A 499 -0.36 -20.78 -3.58
N ALA A 500 -1.11 -20.04 -2.75
CA ALA A 500 -2.42 -20.48 -2.29
C ALA A 500 -3.42 -20.73 -3.45
N ASN A 501 -3.38 -19.93 -4.52
CA ASN A 501 -4.24 -20.14 -5.69
C ASN A 501 -3.80 -21.38 -6.48
N ILE A 502 -2.49 -21.63 -6.59
CA ILE A 502 -1.93 -22.83 -7.22
C ILE A 502 -2.38 -24.09 -6.44
N LEU A 503 -2.18 -24.12 -5.13
CA LEU A 503 -2.51 -25.27 -4.27
C LEU A 503 -4.02 -25.62 -4.25
N ASN A 504 -4.87 -24.62 -4.50
CA ASN A 504 -6.33 -24.76 -4.57
C ASN A 504 -6.86 -24.89 -6.01
N ASN A 505 -6.00 -24.85 -7.03
CA ASN A 505 -6.38 -24.86 -8.46
C ASN A 505 -7.38 -23.75 -8.84
N ILE A 506 -7.20 -22.56 -8.28
CA ILE A 506 -8.07 -21.40 -8.52
C ILE A 506 -7.35 -20.41 -9.43
N GLN A 507 -8.04 -19.97 -10.48
CA GLN A 507 -7.61 -18.84 -11.30
C GLN A 507 -8.30 -17.57 -10.82
N VAL A 508 -7.53 -16.50 -10.62
CA VAL A 508 -8.03 -15.21 -10.15
C VAL A 508 -7.72 -14.14 -11.19
N ILE A 509 -8.65 -13.21 -11.39
CA ILE A 509 -8.43 -12.06 -12.28
C ILE A 509 -7.18 -11.29 -11.82
N GLY A 510 -6.34 -10.92 -12.78
CA GLY A 510 -5.05 -10.28 -12.50
C GLY A 510 -3.98 -11.23 -11.94
N GLU A 511 -4.18 -12.55 -12.00
CA GLU A 511 -3.17 -13.56 -11.68
C GLU A 511 -3.28 -14.72 -12.69
N LEU A 512 -3.26 -14.40 -13.99
CA LEU A 512 -3.46 -15.40 -15.04
C LEU A 512 -2.13 -15.97 -15.53
N LEU A 513 -2.03 -17.29 -15.59
CA LEU A 513 -0.90 -17.94 -16.27
C LEU A 513 -0.93 -17.62 -17.77
N PRO A 514 0.21 -17.31 -18.41
CA PRO A 514 0.26 -16.96 -19.82
C PRO A 514 -0.13 -18.18 -20.67
N SER A 515 -1.14 -18.04 -21.51
CA SER A 515 -1.70 -19.16 -22.32
C SER A 515 -1.11 -19.28 -23.74
N TYR A 516 -0.24 -18.33 -24.13
CA TYR A 516 0.42 -18.27 -25.43
C TYR A 516 1.83 -17.71 -25.28
N ALA A 517 2.67 -17.89 -26.30
CA ALA A 517 4.01 -17.33 -26.33
C ALA A 517 3.98 -15.79 -26.34
N ARG A 518 4.66 -15.18 -25.36
CA ARG A 518 4.72 -13.73 -25.17
C ARG A 518 5.92 -13.33 -24.32
N GLY A 519 6.29 -12.05 -24.38
CA GLY A 519 7.17 -11.48 -23.38
C GLY A 519 6.40 -11.14 -22.10
N LEU A 520 7.08 -11.27 -20.96
CA LEU A 520 6.66 -10.68 -19.70
C LEU A 520 7.85 -9.91 -19.12
N ASN A 521 7.62 -8.68 -18.69
CA ASN A 521 8.58 -7.90 -17.92
C ASN A 521 8.12 -7.82 -16.49
N PHE A 522 9.03 -8.09 -15.56
CA PHE A 522 8.78 -7.86 -14.15
C PHE A 522 9.82 -6.90 -13.60
N ARG A 523 9.37 -6.04 -12.69
CA ARG A 523 10.20 -5.13 -11.93
C ARG A 523 10.19 -5.53 -10.47
N ALA A 524 11.36 -5.70 -9.90
CA ALA A 524 11.55 -5.75 -8.46
C ALA A 524 11.72 -4.32 -7.95
N THR A 525 10.92 -3.92 -6.97
CA THR A 525 11.06 -2.64 -6.26
C THR A 525 11.35 -2.94 -4.80
N VAL A 526 12.45 -2.41 -4.28
CA VAL A 526 12.85 -2.57 -2.88
C VAL A 526 12.84 -1.22 -2.19
N ARG A 527 12.20 -1.18 -1.02
CA ARG A 527 12.08 0.02 -0.17
C ARG A 527 12.83 -0.19 1.13
N ASP A 528 13.50 0.85 1.61
CA ASP A 528 14.14 0.87 2.93
C ASP A 528 13.16 1.15 4.08
N ASN A 529 11.97 1.66 3.76
CA ASN A 529 10.88 2.03 4.67
C ASN A 529 11.25 3.14 5.68
N GLU A 530 12.21 4.00 5.36
CA GLU A 530 12.56 5.13 6.24
C GLU A 530 11.42 6.15 6.35
N LEU A 531 11.08 6.54 7.59
CA LEU A 531 9.84 7.26 7.90
C LEU A 531 9.83 8.74 7.50
N THR A 532 11.00 9.33 7.24
CA THR A 532 11.15 10.77 6.98
C THR A 532 12.00 11.08 5.76
N GLY A 533 12.00 10.17 4.79
CA GLY A 533 12.79 10.27 3.57
C GLY A 533 13.12 8.90 3.01
N GLY A 534 12.10 8.04 2.92
CA GLY A 534 12.21 6.68 2.40
C GLY A 534 12.74 6.70 0.98
N ALA A 535 13.60 5.73 0.69
CA ALA A 535 14.16 5.53 -0.62
C ALA A 535 13.79 4.16 -1.19
N PHE A 536 13.82 4.11 -2.52
CA PHE A 536 13.60 2.88 -3.25
C PHE A 536 14.62 2.71 -4.36
N ALA A 537 14.82 1.46 -4.75
CA ALA A 537 15.53 1.11 -5.97
C ALA A 537 14.85 -0.06 -6.66
N THR A 538 15.19 -0.25 -7.93
CA THR A 538 14.55 -1.26 -8.76
C THR A 538 15.55 -2.00 -9.64
N ASP A 539 15.18 -3.20 -10.03
CA ASP A 539 15.81 -3.91 -11.14
C ASP A 539 14.77 -4.73 -11.92
N ASP A 540 15.03 -4.98 -13.20
CA ASP A 540 14.08 -5.59 -14.13
C ASP A 540 14.53 -6.99 -14.56
N VAL A 541 13.58 -7.90 -14.69
CA VAL A 541 13.76 -9.23 -15.28
C VAL A 541 12.79 -9.46 -16.43
N GLN A 542 13.27 -10.07 -17.50
CA GLN A 542 12.47 -10.48 -18.64
C GLN A 542 12.23 -11.99 -18.64
N LEU A 543 10.97 -12.39 -18.73
CA LEU A 543 10.57 -13.76 -19.04
C LEU A 543 10.11 -13.86 -20.49
N THR A 544 10.60 -14.87 -21.19
CA THR A 544 10.13 -15.25 -22.53
C THR A 544 9.26 -16.48 -22.40
N VAL A 545 7.95 -16.31 -22.50
CA VAL A 545 7.01 -17.43 -22.55
C VAL A 545 7.07 -18.04 -23.94
N THR A 546 7.36 -19.34 -24.00
CA THR A 546 7.49 -20.09 -25.26
C THR A 546 6.15 -20.75 -25.64
N ASN A 547 6.12 -21.45 -26.78
CA ASN A 547 4.95 -22.26 -27.16
C ASN A 547 4.93 -23.64 -26.48
N ASP A 548 6.03 -24.01 -25.83
CA ASP A 548 6.18 -25.24 -25.05
C ASP A 548 5.37 -25.18 -23.75
N GLY A 549 5.10 -26.34 -23.15
CA GLY A 549 4.24 -26.46 -21.97
C GLY A 549 2.80 -26.96 -22.23
N PRO A 550 2.03 -27.22 -21.16
CA PRO A 550 2.41 -26.99 -19.77
C PRO A 550 3.38 -28.05 -19.24
N PHE A 551 4.36 -27.61 -18.45
CA PHE A 551 5.12 -28.48 -17.56
C PHE A 551 4.25 -28.84 -16.36
N ALA A 552 3.94 -30.12 -16.15
CA ALA A 552 2.92 -30.53 -15.18
C ALA A 552 3.11 -31.94 -14.61
N ILE A 553 2.94 -32.10 -13.30
CA ILE A 553 2.88 -33.38 -12.60
C ILE A 553 1.59 -34.12 -13.01
N THR A 554 1.76 -35.33 -13.55
CA THR A 554 0.64 -36.18 -14.01
C THR A 554 0.29 -37.28 -13.00
N SER A 555 1.18 -37.55 -12.05
CA SER A 555 1.00 -38.55 -10.99
C SER A 555 0.70 -37.89 -9.63
N HIS A 556 0.38 -38.67 -8.59
CA HIS A 556 0.24 -38.16 -7.22
C HIS A 556 -0.76 -36.99 -7.06
N ASN A 557 -1.77 -36.93 -7.94
CA ASN A 557 -2.86 -35.96 -7.87
C ASN A 557 -4.02 -36.42 -6.97
N SER A 558 -3.90 -37.61 -6.38
CA SER A 558 -4.78 -38.15 -5.33
C SER A 558 -4.15 -39.44 -4.78
N GLY A 559 -4.72 -39.99 -3.70
CA GLY A 559 -4.38 -41.32 -3.19
C GLY A 559 -3.57 -41.33 -1.90
N SER A 560 -3.18 -42.55 -1.50
CA SER A 560 -2.38 -42.82 -0.30
C SER A 560 -1.11 -43.55 -0.69
N PHE A 561 0.03 -43.08 -0.19
CA PHE A 561 1.35 -43.60 -0.53
C PHE A 561 2.10 -43.98 0.74
N ALA A 562 2.81 -45.10 0.68
CA ALA A 562 3.58 -45.58 1.81
C ALA A 562 4.77 -44.64 2.08
N MET A 563 4.92 -44.19 3.32
CA MET A 563 6.03 -43.35 3.76
C MET A 563 7.35 -44.14 3.78
N GLY A 564 8.47 -43.48 3.49
CA GLY A 564 9.80 -44.10 3.49
C GLY A 564 10.05 -45.12 2.37
N THR A 565 9.09 -45.33 1.46
CA THR A 565 9.25 -46.22 0.31
C THR A 565 9.40 -45.41 -0.97
N ALA A 566 10.12 -45.99 -1.93
CA ALA A 566 10.31 -45.40 -3.24
C ALA A 566 9.00 -45.48 -4.06
N THR A 567 8.57 -44.36 -4.62
CA THR A 567 7.41 -44.26 -5.52
C THR A 567 7.81 -43.58 -6.83
N SER A 568 7.08 -43.86 -7.92
CA SER A 568 7.36 -43.31 -9.24
C SER A 568 6.58 -42.00 -9.45
N LEU A 569 7.28 -40.87 -9.41
CA LEU A 569 6.74 -39.58 -9.83
C LEU A 569 6.82 -39.46 -11.36
N ASN A 570 5.72 -39.06 -12.00
CA ASN A 570 5.64 -38.76 -13.44
C ASN A 570 5.14 -37.33 -13.69
N TRP A 571 5.66 -36.71 -14.75
CA TRP A 571 5.29 -35.37 -15.22
C TRP A 571 5.41 -35.24 -16.74
N GLU A 572 4.68 -34.28 -17.32
CA GLU A 572 4.87 -33.82 -18.69
C GLU A 572 6.10 -32.93 -18.77
N VAL A 573 7.16 -33.40 -19.46
CA VAL A 573 8.36 -32.59 -19.75
C VAL A 573 8.01 -31.40 -20.65
N ALA A 574 7.08 -31.62 -21.59
CA ALA A 574 6.56 -30.59 -22.50
C ALA A 574 7.64 -29.75 -23.19
N ASN A 575 8.67 -30.42 -23.74
CA ASN A 575 9.84 -29.83 -24.41
C ASN A 575 10.70 -28.86 -23.57
N THR A 576 10.44 -28.72 -22.28
CA THR A 576 11.22 -27.81 -21.41
C THR A 576 12.70 -28.17 -21.31
N ASN A 577 13.05 -29.42 -21.59
CA ASN A 577 14.44 -29.89 -21.64
C ASN A 577 15.18 -29.58 -22.96
N GLN A 578 14.51 -28.93 -23.92
CA GLN A 578 15.10 -28.49 -25.17
C GLN A 578 15.23 -26.97 -25.23
N ALA A 579 16.02 -26.46 -26.17
CA ALA A 579 16.08 -25.04 -26.45
C ALA A 579 14.70 -24.50 -26.90
N PRO A 580 14.29 -23.30 -26.45
CA PRO A 580 15.11 -22.30 -25.75
C PRO A 580 15.08 -22.40 -24.21
N ILE A 581 14.27 -23.28 -23.60
CA ILE A 581 14.14 -23.39 -22.14
C ILE A 581 15.35 -24.09 -21.50
N ASN A 582 15.85 -25.16 -22.11
CA ASN A 582 17.06 -25.91 -21.72
C ASN A 582 17.07 -26.44 -20.27
N CYS A 583 15.92 -26.72 -19.68
CA CYS A 583 15.81 -27.29 -18.34
C CYS A 583 16.26 -28.77 -18.32
N ALA A 584 17.55 -29.03 -18.11
CA ALA A 584 18.10 -30.38 -18.16
C ALA A 584 17.79 -31.21 -16.91
N LEU A 585 17.69 -30.55 -15.75
CA LEU A 585 17.52 -31.17 -14.44
C LEU A 585 16.36 -30.53 -13.68
N VAL A 586 15.71 -31.31 -12.82
CA VAL A 586 14.61 -30.88 -11.97
C VAL A 586 14.89 -31.23 -10.51
N ASP A 587 14.58 -30.29 -9.62
CA ASP A 587 14.54 -30.51 -8.19
C ASP A 587 13.11 -30.89 -7.77
N ILE A 588 13.00 -31.90 -6.92
CA ILE A 588 11.73 -32.35 -6.36
C ILE A 588 11.71 -31.96 -4.89
N TYR A 589 10.64 -31.26 -4.49
CA TYR A 589 10.40 -30.88 -3.11
C TYR A 589 9.10 -31.53 -2.62
N ILE A 590 9.08 -31.91 -1.34
CA ILE A 590 7.93 -32.55 -0.71
C ILE A 590 7.50 -31.73 0.50
N ALA A 591 6.20 -31.50 0.63
CA ALA A 591 5.57 -30.87 1.78
C ALA A 591 4.69 -31.88 2.52
N THR A 592 4.55 -31.71 3.84
CA THR A 592 3.68 -32.52 4.70
C THR A 592 2.57 -31.70 5.37
N ASP A 593 2.46 -30.42 5.05
CA ASP A 593 1.63 -29.42 5.72
C ASP A 593 0.63 -28.73 4.76
N GLY A 594 0.27 -29.41 3.66
CA GLY A 594 -0.62 -28.88 2.64
C GLY A 594 0.07 -28.03 1.58
N GLY A 595 1.41 -27.94 1.59
CA GLY A 595 2.19 -27.15 0.63
C GLY A 595 2.62 -25.79 1.17
N GLN A 596 2.63 -25.63 2.50
CA GLN A 596 3.09 -24.39 3.15
C GLN A 596 4.62 -24.37 3.23
N THR A 597 5.25 -25.51 3.49
CA THR A 597 6.70 -25.67 3.52
C THR A 597 7.15 -26.86 2.67
N PHE A 598 8.09 -26.61 1.76
CA PHE A 598 8.60 -27.60 0.81
C PHE A 598 10.06 -27.93 1.14
N VAL A 599 10.35 -29.20 1.43
CA VAL A 599 11.69 -29.70 1.72
C VAL A 599 12.24 -30.42 0.50
N LEU A 600 13.50 -30.16 0.14
CA LEU A 600 14.18 -30.82 -0.98
C LEU A 600 14.25 -32.33 -0.74
N GLU A 601 13.81 -33.11 -1.71
CA GLU A 601 13.89 -34.57 -1.67
C GLU A 601 15.33 -35.04 -1.85
N SER A 602 15.75 -36.04 -1.08
CA SER A 602 17.13 -36.50 -0.96
C SER A 602 17.81 -36.97 -2.25
N GLY A 603 17.07 -37.47 -3.23
CA GLY A 603 17.61 -37.91 -4.52
C GLY A 603 17.62 -36.82 -5.60
N SER A 604 17.20 -35.59 -5.31
CA SER A 604 17.30 -34.47 -6.25
C SER A 604 18.76 -34.01 -6.46
N PRO A 605 19.12 -33.47 -7.65
CA PRO A 605 18.26 -33.28 -8.82
C PRO A 605 18.12 -34.54 -9.70
N TYR A 606 17.03 -34.61 -10.48
CA TYR A 606 16.75 -35.68 -11.45
C TYR A 606 16.82 -35.17 -12.90
N PRO A 607 17.09 -36.04 -13.89
CA PRO A 607 16.95 -35.68 -15.30
C PRO A 607 15.52 -35.25 -15.63
N ASN A 608 15.36 -34.17 -16.41
CA ASN A 608 14.06 -33.74 -16.91
C ASN A 608 13.59 -34.63 -18.09
N ASN A 609 13.22 -35.87 -17.78
CA ASN A 609 12.83 -36.91 -18.74
C ASN A 609 11.43 -37.48 -18.51
N GLY A 610 10.67 -36.91 -17.57
CA GLY A 610 9.26 -37.23 -17.32
C GLY A 610 9.01 -38.24 -16.21
N THR A 611 10.05 -38.80 -15.59
CA THR A 611 9.89 -39.74 -14.47
C THR A 611 11.06 -39.72 -13.49
N ALA A 612 10.77 -39.92 -12.20
CA ALA A 612 11.75 -40.06 -11.15
C ALA A 612 11.25 -41.05 -10.08
N SER A 613 12.17 -41.79 -9.47
CA SER A 613 11.86 -42.58 -8.28
C SER A 613 12.22 -41.77 -7.05
N ILE A 614 11.22 -41.37 -6.27
CA ILE A 614 11.37 -40.50 -5.10
C ILE A 614 11.02 -41.25 -3.83
N THR A 615 11.62 -40.86 -2.71
CA THR A 615 11.27 -41.42 -1.39
C THR A 615 10.44 -40.41 -0.62
N LEU A 616 9.23 -40.80 -0.21
CA LEU A 616 8.37 -39.95 0.61
C LEU A 616 8.91 -39.86 2.05
N PRO A 617 8.81 -38.70 2.72
CA PRO A 617 9.31 -38.54 4.09
C PRO A 617 8.58 -39.48 5.05
N MET A 618 9.28 -39.92 6.10
CA MET A 618 8.70 -40.76 7.17
C MET A 618 7.82 -39.92 8.13
N THR A 619 6.83 -39.22 7.57
CA THR A 619 5.92 -38.33 8.29
C THR A 619 4.50 -38.62 7.86
N LEU A 620 3.67 -39.10 8.78
CA LEU A 620 2.24 -39.31 8.56
C LEU A 620 1.56 -37.97 8.29
N THR A 621 0.84 -37.86 7.18
CA THR A 621 0.07 -36.65 6.85
C THR A 621 -1.04 -36.94 5.86
N SER A 622 -2.11 -36.14 5.90
CA SER A 622 -3.13 -36.04 4.85
C SER A 622 -2.96 -34.81 3.97
N GLY A 623 -1.91 -34.02 4.19
CA GLY A 623 -1.57 -32.79 3.47
C GLY A 623 -0.28 -32.92 2.66
N GLY A 624 0.04 -34.11 2.14
CA GLY A 624 1.21 -34.30 1.29
C GLY A 624 1.10 -33.48 0.00
N ARG A 625 2.15 -32.76 -0.37
CA ARG A 625 2.30 -32.11 -1.69
C ARG A 625 3.68 -32.38 -2.26
N ILE A 626 3.76 -32.45 -3.58
CA ILE A 626 5.00 -32.63 -4.33
C ILE A 626 5.10 -31.47 -5.31
N LYS A 627 6.22 -30.76 -5.25
CA LYS A 627 6.59 -29.68 -6.17
C LYS A 627 7.78 -30.13 -7.01
N ILE A 628 7.68 -29.97 -8.32
CA ILE A 628 8.78 -30.19 -9.26
C ILE A 628 9.20 -28.85 -9.85
N MET A 629 10.48 -28.52 -9.78
CA MET A 629 11.02 -27.22 -10.19
C MET A 629 12.22 -27.44 -11.09
N CYS A 630 12.37 -26.63 -12.14
CA CYS A 630 13.60 -26.64 -12.91
C CYS A 630 14.77 -26.13 -12.04
N ASN A 631 15.90 -26.83 -12.01
CA ASN A 631 16.97 -26.51 -11.06
C ASN A 631 17.72 -25.20 -11.35
N ASP A 632 17.67 -24.73 -12.59
CA ASP A 632 18.35 -23.51 -13.07
C ASP A 632 17.39 -22.50 -13.73
N ASN A 633 16.09 -22.65 -13.51
CA ASN A 633 15.04 -21.80 -14.05
C ASN A 633 13.96 -21.53 -12.99
N VAL A 634 13.03 -20.60 -13.25
CA VAL A 634 12.08 -20.09 -12.26
C VAL A 634 10.74 -20.83 -12.24
N PHE A 635 10.47 -21.65 -13.25
CA PHE A 635 9.19 -22.33 -13.41
C PHE A 635 9.12 -23.64 -12.61
N PHE A 636 7.92 -24.00 -12.18
CA PHE A 636 7.65 -25.20 -11.40
C PHE A 636 6.20 -25.66 -11.59
N ASP A 637 5.90 -26.85 -11.08
CA ASP A 637 4.53 -27.33 -10.91
C ASP A 637 4.33 -27.99 -9.54
N VAL A 638 3.08 -28.06 -9.06
CA VAL A 638 2.68 -28.73 -7.81
C VAL A 638 1.51 -29.65 -8.11
N ASN A 639 1.52 -30.85 -7.51
CA ASN A 639 0.43 -31.79 -7.66
C ASN A 639 -0.93 -31.19 -7.21
N ASN A 640 -1.99 -31.52 -7.94
CA ASN A 640 -3.28 -30.82 -7.90
C ASN A 640 -4.10 -31.04 -6.62
N ALA A 641 -3.81 -32.08 -5.83
CA ALA A 641 -4.52 -32.34 -4.57
C ALA A 641 -3.59 -32.79 -3.45
N ASN A 642 -4.05 -32.63 -2.21
CA ASN A 642 -3.37 -33.25 -1.08
C ASN A 642 -3.35 -34.78 -1.26
N ILE A 643 -2.22 -35.40 -0.95
CA ILE A 643 -2.07 -36.86 -0.90
C ILE A 643 -1.77 -37.32 0.52
N ASN A 644 -2.14 -38.56 0.83
CA ASN A 644 -1.87 -39.13 2.14
C ASN A 644 -0.53 -39.85 2.14
N PHE A 645 0.29 -39.58 3.15
CA PHE A 645 1.44 -40.41 3.50
C PHE A 645 1.00 -41.33 4.63
N VAL A 646 1.01 -42.63 4.37
CA VAL A 646 0.53 -43.66 5.30
C VAL A 646 1.67 -44.62 5.65
N PRO A 647 1.62 -45.31 6.80
CA PRO A 647 2.57 -46.38 7.09
C PRO A 647 2.49 -47.44 5.99
N ASP A 648 3.64 -48.04 5.66
CA ASP A 648 3.63 -49.19 4.78
C ASP A 648 2.85 -50.35 5.45
N LEU A 649 1.68 -50.67 4.90
CA LEU A 649 0.76 -51.68 5.42
C LEU A 649 1.38 -53.09 5.39
N ILE A 650 2.48 -53.28 4.67
CA ILE A 650 3.23 -54.54 4.68
C ILE A 650 3.88 -54.78 6.06
N PHE A 651 4.13 -53.75 6.86
CA PHE A 651 4.79 -53.89 8.17
C PHE A 651 3.87 -53.75 9.39
N THR A 652 2.61 -53.34 9.22
CA THR A 652 1.67 -53.24 10.36
C THR A 652 1.18 -54.58 10.89
N ASN A 653 1.31 -55.66 10.11
CA ASN A 653 0.81 -56.98 10.50
C ASN A 653 1.91 -57.96 10.92
N GLY A 654 3.18 -57.55 10.94
CA GLY A 654 4.30 -58.45 11.16
C GLY A 654 4.44 -59.46 10.02
N PHE A 655 5.65 -59.94 9.79
CA PHE A 655 5.83 -61.15 9.00
C PHE A 655 5.09 -62.30 9.71
N GLU A 656 4.13 -62.92 9.03
CA GLU A 656 3.99 -64.38 9.01
C GLU A 656 4.80 -64.94 7.84
#